data_AF-A0A8D0A6C9-F1
#
_entry.id   AF-A0A8D0A6C9-F1
#
_cell.length_a   1.000
_cell.length_b   1.000
_cell.length_c   1.000
_cell.angle_alpha   90.00
_cell.angle_beta   90.00
_cell.angle_gamma   90.00
#
_symmetry.space_group_name_H-M   'P 1'
#
loop_
_entity.id
_entity.type
_entity.pdbx_description
1 polymer ?
#
loop_
_entity_poly.entity_id
_entity_poly.type
_entity_poly.pdbx_seq_one_letter_code
_entity_poly.pdbx_strand_id
1 'polypeptide(L)'
;MGELFRSEEMTLAQLFLQSEAAYCCVSELGELGMVQFRDLNPDVNVFQRKFVNEVRRCEEMDRKLRFVEKEIKKANIPTVDTGENPEVPFPRDMIDLEATFEKLENELKEINTNQEALKKNFLELTELKHILHRTQQFFDEMEDPNLLEESSALMEGSEGGRGAPLRLGFVAGVISRERIPTFERMLWRVCRGNVFLRKAEIEDPLEDPATGDQVHKSVFIIFFQGDQLKNRVKKICEGFRASLYPCPETPQERKEMLAGVNSRIDDLQMVLNQTEDHRQRVLQAASKTMRVWFIKVRKMKAIYHTLNLCNIDVTQKCLIAEVWCPVSDLDSIQFALRRGTERSGSTVPSILNRMQTKQTPPTFNKTNKFTSGFQNIVDAYGIGNYREINPAPYTIITFPFLFAVMFGDMGHGLLMTCIALYLVIRESRLVAQKSDNEMFNMVFAGRYIILLMGMFSVYTGIIYNDCFSKSLNMFGSGWSVRPMFGPKGANWTYETLDENAVLQLDPAVPGVFNGPYPLGIDPIWNLATNKLTFLNSFKMKMSVILGVIHMLFGVSLSLFNHLYFKKPLNIFLGFIPEIVFMASLFGYLALLVFYKWTAYDAFTSKDAPSLLIHFINMCLFNYNDPINKPLYKGQMGIQILLVLIALACVPCMLIVKTLVLRRQHLWKKHLGTQKFGGVRVGNGPTEDEAGIMDHDQLSQHSEEGDEFDFGDVAVNQAIHTIEYCLGCISNTASYLRLWALSLAHAQLSEVLWSMVMHLGLASRSGGGFFGLSIIFSAFATLTVAILLIMEGLSAFLHALRLHWVEFQNKFYCGQGFKFFPFSFESILDGRFDE
;
A
#
# COMPACT_ATOMS: atom_id res chain seq x y z
N MET A 1 12.40 19.97 -17.35
CA MET A 1 12.30 18.56 -17.82
C MET A 1 13.61 17.77 -17.73
N GLY A 2 14.80 18.40 -17.65
CA GLY A 2 16.08 17.68 -17.48
C GLY A 2 16.29 17.01 -16.11
N GLU A 3 15.57 17.44 -15.07
CA GLU A 3 15.77 17.00 -13.67
C GLU A 3 15.22 15.61 -13.35
N LEU A 4 14.26 15.07 -14.12
CA LEU A 4 13.68 13.74 -13.83
C LEU A 4 14.45 12.58 -14.49
N PHE A 5 15.35 12.90 -15.42
CA PHE A 5 16.06 11.89 -16.24
C PHE A 5 17.14 11.15 -15.44
N ARG A 6 17.73 11.81 -14.45
CA ARG A 6 18.76 11.28 -13.55
C ARG A 6 18.48 11.78 -12.14
N SER A 7 19.15 11.19 -11.16
CA SER A 7 19.13 11.70 -9.80
C SER A 7 19.73 13.11 -9.72
N GLU A 8 19.24 13.87 -8.75
CA GLU A 8 19.79 15.17 -8.36
C GLU A 8 21.23 15.05 -7.85
N GLU A 9 21.98 16.15 -8.00
CA GLU A 9 23.32 16.22 -7.45
C GLU A 9 23.25 16.48 -5.94
N MET A 10 24.00 15.71 -5.16
CA MET A 10 23.96 15.67 -3.70
C MET A 10 25.34 16.03 -3.19
N THR A 11 25.38 16.82 -2.12
CA THR A 11 26.61 17.15 -1.43
C THR A 11 26.47 16.80 0.04
N LEU A 12 27.57 16.31 0.62
CA LEU A 12 27.67 16.16 2.06
C LEU A 12 28.07 17.52 2.62
N ALA A 13 27.22 18.11 3.44
CA ALA A 13 27.50 19.35 4.13
C ALA A 13 27.62 19.12 5.63
N GLN A 14 28.56 19.82 6.26
CA GLN A 14 28.75 19.84 7.70
C GLN A 14 28.16 21.14 8.25
N LEU A 15 27.26 21.01 9.21
CA LEU A 15 26.59 22.08 9.90
C LEU A 15 27.24 22.30 11.27
N PHE A 16 27.58 23.55 11.57
CA PHE A 16 27.96 24.00 12.90
C PHE A 16 26.81 24.82 13.49
N LEU A 17 26.17 24.25 14.51
CA LEU A 17 25.03 24.86 15.20
C LEU A 17 25.43 25.18 16.65
N GLN A 18 25.20 26.40 17.09
CA GLN A 18 25.35 26.74 18.51
C GLN A 18 24.22 26.09 19.32
N SER A 19 24.48 25.64 20.56
CA SER A 19 23.46 24.94 21.37
C SER A 19 22.15 25.74 21.57
N GLU A 20 22.22 27.07 21.67
CA GLU A 20 21.04 27.93 21.86
C GLU A 20 20.22 28.09 20.57
N ALA A 21 20.87 28.11 19.41
CA ALA A 21 20.23 28.25 18.11
C ALA A 21 19.80 26.90 17.50
N ALA A 22 20.38 25.79 17.96
CA ALA A 22 20.21 24.47 17.37
C ALA A 22 18.75 24.06 17.21
N TYR A 23 17.92 24.28 18.23
CA TYR A 23 16.50 23.92 18.18
C TYR A 23 15.76 24.69 17.07
N CYS A 24 15.97 26.01 16.99
CA CYS A 24 15.32 26.87 16.00
C CYS A 24 15.85 26.61 14.58
N CYS A 25 17.14 26.34 14.43
CA CYS A 25 17.72 25.99 13.13
C CYS A 25 17.17 24.64 12.63
N VAL A 26 17.10 23.62 13.49
CA VAL A 26 16.55 22.30 13.11
C VAL A 26 15.05 22.39 12.83
N SER A 27 14.29 23.22 13.55
CA SER A 27 12.88 23.44 13.21
C SER A 27 12.71 24.06 11.82
N GLU A 28 13.48 25.09 11.49
CA GLU A 28 13.41 25.72 10.16
C GLU A 28 13.88 24.77 9.04
N LEU A 29 14.89 23.93 9.31
CA LEU A 29 15.32 22.86 8.40
C LEU A 29 14.22 21.81 8.20
N GLY A 30 13.47 21.46 9.26
CA GLY A 30 12.36 20.52 9.20
C GLY A 30 11.11 21.05 8.48
N GLU A 31 10.85 22.37 8.55
CA GLU A 31 9.82 23.00 7.71
C GLU A 31 10.24 23.06 6.24
N LEU A 32 11.54 23.21 5.95
CA LEU A 32 12.05 23.24 4.58
C LEU A 32 12.11 21.83 3.95
N GLY A 33 12.49 20.80 4.70
CA GLY A 33 12.33 19.41 4.27
C GLY A 33 13.30 18.91 3.20
N MET A 34 14.55 19.40 3.16
CA MET A 34 15.53 19.07 2.08
C MET A 34 16.88 18.56 2.58
N VAL A 35 16.99 18.26 3.88
CA VAL A 35 18.22 17.75 4.50
C VAL A 35 18.00 16.36 5.07
N GLN A 36 18.92 15.44 4.82
CA GLN A 36 18.93 14.13 5.48
C GLN A 36 20.11 14.07 6.44
N PHE A 37 19.82 13.94 7.74
CA PHE A 37 20.84 13.83 8.79
C PHE A 37 21.51 12.46 8.76
N ARG A 38 22.84 12.45 8.89
CA ARG A 38 23.62 11.24 9.14
C ARG A 38 23.77 11.04 10.64
N ASP A 39 23.74 9.80 11.09
CA ASP A 39 24.09 9.46 12.46
C ASP A 39 25.60 9.53 12.63
N LEU A 40 26.09 10.48 13.43
CA LEU A 40 27.51 10.59 13.77
C LEU A 40 27.91 9.70 14.96
N ASN A 41 26.94 9.11 15.67
CA ASN A 41 27.16 8.36 16.90
C ASN A 41 26.61 6.92 16.81
N PRO A 42 27.10 6.08 15.85
CA PRO A 42 26.59 4.73 15.66
C PRO A 42 26.93 3.81 16.86
N ASP A 43 28.07 4.02 17.50
CA ASP A 43 28.55 3.18 18.61
C ASP A 43 27.90 3.53 19.96
N VAL A 44 27.09 4.59 20.01
CA VAL A 44 26.46 5.09 21.24
C VAL A 44 25.00 4.64 21.30
N ASN A 45 24.68 3.88 22.35
CA ASN A 45 23.31 3.45 22.63
C ASN A 45 22.35 4.65 22.79
N VAL A 46 21.09 4.47 22.37
CA VAL A 46 20.04 5.51 22.41
C VAL A 46 19.90 6.18 23.79
N PHE A 47 20.08 5.42 24.88
CA PHE A 47 19.97 5.92 26.26
C PHE A 47 21.13 6.80 26.72
N GLN A 48 22.29 6.69 26.07
CA GLN A 48 23.48 7.48 26.41
C GLN A 48 23.51 8.81 25.66
N ARG A 49 22.59 9.02 24.71
CA ARG A 49 22.48 10.26 23.95
C ARG A 49 21.94 11.40 24.83
N LYS A 50 22.41 12.61 24.56
CA LYS A 50 22.18 13.77 25.44
C LYS A 50 20.70 14.15 25.59
N PHE A 51 19.93 14.12 24.49
CA PHE A 51 18.54 14.60 24.47
C PHE A 51 17.50 13.50 24.72
N VAL A 52 17.88 12.40 25.36
CA VAL A 52 16.96 11.26 25.62
C VAL A 52 15.84 11.65 26.60
N ASN A 53 16.14 12.51 27.57
CA ASN A 53 15.17 12.93 28.57
C ASN A 53 14.07 13.80 27.94
N GLU A 54 14.43 14.69 27.02
CA GLU A 54 13.48 15.52 26.27
C GLU A 54 12.61 14.67 25.34
N VAL A 55 13.19 13.69 24.64
CA VAL A 55 12.40 12.76 23.81
C VAL A 55 11.41 11.97 24.67
N ARG A 56 11.82 11.47 25.83
CA ARG A 56 10.94 10.74 26.76
C ARG A 56 9.80 11.62 27.29
N ARG A 57 10.07 12.89 27.59
CA ARG A 57 9.04 13.87 27.98
C ARG A 57 8.03 14.09 26.85
N CYS A 58 8.49 14.30 25.61
CA CYS A 58 7.60 14.42 24.45
C CYS A 58 6.77 13.15 24.20
N GLU A 59 7.35 11.97 24.41
CA GLU A 59 6.63 10.70 24.29
C GLU A 59 5.57 10.52 25.39
N GLU A 60 5.85 10.97 26.61
CA GLU A 60 4.87 10.99 27.68
C GLU A 60 3.71 11.95 27.35
N MET A 61 4.00 13.15 26.82
CA MET A 61 2.97 14.08 26.33
C MET A 61 2.12 13.44 25.22
N ASP A 62 2.74 12.75 24.26
CA ASP A 62 2.02 12.05 23.19
C ASP A 62 1.12 10.93 23.77
N ARG A 63 1.60 10.19 24.78
CA ARG A 63 0.79 9.19 25.49
C ARG A 63 -0.43 9.81 26.18
N LYS A 64 -0.25 10.95 26.86
CA LYS A 64 -1.35 11.70 27.50
C LYS A 64 -2.38 12.16 26.45
N LEU A 65 -1.92 12.70 25.32
CA LEU A 65 -2.81 13.10 24.22
C LEU A 65 -3.54 11.89 23.60
N ARG A 66 -2.89 10.74 23.39
CA ARG A 66 -3.56 9.52 22.89
C ARG A 66 -4.66 9.03 23.84
N PHE A 67 -4.44 9.13 25.15
CA PHE A 67 -5.47 8.81 26.15
C PHE A 67 -6.70 9.72 25.98
N VAL A 68 -6.48 11.04 25.88
CA VAL A 68 -7.56 12.01 25.68
C VAL A 68 -8.26 11.80 24.34
N GLU A 69 -7.53 11.48 23.26
CA GLU A 69 -8.13 11.17 21.94
C GLU A 69 -9.08 9.97 22.03
N LYS A 70 -8.67 8.92 22.77
CA LYS A 70 -9.50 7.73 22.99
C LYS A 70 -10.78 8.08 23.73
N GLU A 71 -10.72 8.96 24.73
CA GLU A 71 -11.89 9.43 25.48
C GLU A 71 -12.82 10.30 24.62
N ILE A 72 -12.28 11.17 23.76
CA ILE A 72 -13.07 11.95 22.79
C ILE A 72 -13.79 11.05 21.80
N LYS A 73 -13.11 10.01 21.27
CA LYS A 73 -13.70 9.02 20.37
C LYS A 73 -14.81 8.22 21.05
N LYS A 74 -14.61 7.78 22.30
CA LYS A 74 -15.67 7.13 23.10
C LYS A 74 -16.90 8.03 23.29
N ALA A 75 -16.70 9.34 23.42
CA ALA A 75 -17.78 10.31 23.57
C ALA A 75 -18.46 10.69 22.23
N ASN A 76 -18.05 10.11 21.09
CA ASN A 76 -18.57 10.42 19.75
C ASN A 76 -18.55 11.91 19.39
N ILE A 77 -17.56 12.66 19.90
CA ILE A 77 -17.39 14.08 19.55
C ILE A 77 -16.54 14.16 18.28
N PRO A 78 -17.05 14.78 17.19
CA PRO A 78 -16.26 14.95 15.99
C PRO A 78 -15.12 15.94 16.26
N THR A 79 -13.88 15.51 16.05
CA THR A 79 -12.73 16.41 16.01
C THR A 79 -12.77 17.20 14.71
N VAL A 80 -12.84 18.53 14.80
CA VAL A 80 -12.83 19.41 13.63
C VAL A 80 -11.38 19.58 13.18
N ASP A 81 -11.10 19.28 11.92
CA ASP A 81 -9.81 19.57 11.31
C ASP A 81 -9.86 20.96 10.67
N THR A 82 -9.13 21.91 11.24
CA THR A 82 -9.01 23.28 10.70
C THR A 82 -7.98 23.36 9.57
N GLY A 83 -7.18 22.31 9.34
CA GLY A 83 -6.14 22.30 8.32
C GLY A 83 -4.96 23.25 8.60
N GLU A 84 -4.93 23.86 9.79
CA GLU A 84 -3.84 24.76 10.19
C GLU A 84 -2.61 23.93 10.56
N ASN A 85 -1.48 24.21 9.90
CA ASN A 85 -0.18 23.68 10.27
C ASN A 85 0.47 24.66 11.27
N PRO A 86 0.41 24.40 12.59
CA PRO A 86 0.97 25.32 13.58
C PRO A 86 2.49 25.37 13.50
N GLU A 87 3.02 26.54 13.81
CA GLU A 87 4.45 26.73 13.98
C GLU A 87 4.98 25.95 15.19
N VAL A 88 6.24 25.53 15.11
CA VAL A 88 6.92 24.79 16.17
C VAL A 88 7.02 25.65 17.43
N PRO A 89 6.58 25.16 18.61
CA PRO A 89 6.69 25.89 19.87
C PRO A 89 8.13 25.97 20.35
N PHE A 90 8.47 27.00 21.13
CA PHE A 90 9.79 27.08 21.73
C PHE A 90 9.94 26.06 22.88
N PRO A 91 11.18 25.68 23.25
CA PRO A 91 11.42 24.78 24.38
C PRO A 91 10.87 25.28 25.72
N ARG A 92 10.68 26.60 25.88
CA ARG A 92 10.06 27.19 27.08
C ARG A 92 8.58 26.81 27.20
N ASP A 93 7.87 26.87 26.08
CA ASP A 93 6.44 26.56 26.00
C ASP A 93 6.17 25.07 26.24
N MET A 94 7.20 24.20 26.16
CA MET A 94 7.10 22.77 26.48
C MET A 94 6.62 22.53 27.90
N ILE A 95 7.14 23.30 28.86
CA ILE A 95 6.83 23.14 30.29
C ILE A 95 5.36 23.52 30.53
N ASP A 96 4.91 24.59 29.89
CA ASP A 96 3.52 25.04 29.98
C ASP A 96 2.57 24.02 29.35
N LEU A 97 2.94 23.46 28.18
CA LEU A 97 2.17 22.41 27.52
C LEU A 97 2.07 21.15 28.38
N GLU A 98 3.15 20.71 29.00
CA GLU A 98 3.14 19.57 29.92
C GLU A 98 2.18 19.78 31.10
N ALA A 99 2.25 20.95 31.74
CA ALA A 99 1.37 21.30 32.83
C ALA A 99 -0.10 21.31 32.40
N THR A 100 -0.41 21.82 31.20
CA THR A 100 -1.78 21.78 30.66
C THR A 100 -2.28 20.36 30.37
N PHE A 101 -1.45 19.50 29.79
CA PHE A 101 -1.82 18.12 29.46
C PHE A 101 -1.96 17.25 30.70
N GLU A 102 -1.10 17.45 31.69
CA GLU A 102 -1.21 16.75 32.97
C GLU A 102 -2.46 17.17 33.74
N LYS A 103 -2.76 18.47 33.78
CA LYS A 103 -4.01 18.97 34.38
C LYS A 103 -5.23 18.35 33.70
N LEU A 104 -5.25 18.34 32.37
CA LEU A 104 -6.38 17.81 31.60
C LEU A 104 -6.53 16.28 31.74
N GLU A 105 -5.42 15.53 31.77
CA GLU A 105 -5.44 14.09 32.04
C GLU A 105 -5.98 13.79 33.45
N ASN A 106 -5.49 14.51 34.46
CA ASN A 106 -5.91 14.31 35.85
C ASN A 106 -7.38 14.67 36.04
N GLU A 107 -7.84 15.79 35.47
CA GLU A 107 -9.24 16.21 35.50
C GLU A 107 -10.15 15.15 34.84
N LEU A 108 -9.78 14.62 33.68
CA LEU A 108 -10.55 13.56 33.02
C LEU A 108 -10.53 12.23 33.77
N LYS A 109 -9.39 11.85 34.38
CA LYS A 109 -9.31 10.64 35.20
C LYS A 109 -10.19 10.76 36.44
N GLU A 110 -10.13 11.88 37.13
CA GLU A 110 -10.93 12.15 38.32
C GLU A 110 -12.42 12.12 38.00
N ILE A 111 -12.83 12.80 36.92
CA ILE A 111 -14.22 12.78 36.44
C ILE A 111 -14.65 11.34 36.11
N ASN A 112 -13.83 10.57 35.40
CA ASN A 112 -14.16 9.20 35.03
C ASN A 112 -14.30 8.30 36.28
N THR A 113 -13.40 8.39 37.25
CA THR A 113 -13.50 7.61 38.50
C THR A 113 -14.71 8.00 39.33
N ASN A 114 -15.03 9.30 39.39
CA ASN A 114 -16.19 9.80 40.11
C ASN A 114 -17.49 9.39 39.41
N GLN A 115 -17.52 9.43 38.07
CA GLN A 115 -18.67 9.01 37.28
C GLN A 115 -18.92 7.51 37.43
N GLU A 116 -17.87 6.67 37.42
CA GLU A 116 -18.00 5.23 37.66
C GLU A 116 -18.55 4.95 39.07
N ALA A 117 -18.04 5.64 40.10
CA ALA A 117 -18.53 5.51 41.47
C ALA A 117 -20.00 5.97 41.61
N LEU A 118 -20.36 7.09 40.97
CA LEU A 118 -21.73 7.61 40.96
C LEU A 118 -22.69 6.66 40.22
N LYS A 119 -22.30 6.14 39.04
CA LYS A 119 -23.09 5.14 38.30
C LYS A 119 -23.28 3.87 39.11
N LYS A 120 -22.25 3.40 39.82
CA LYS A 120 -22.35 2.24 40.71
C LYS A 120 -23.35 2.49 41.85
N ASN A 121 -23.26 3.65 42.52
CA ASN A 121 -24.21 4.01 43.59
C ASN A 121 -25.64 4.16 43.06
N PHE A 122 -25.80 4.74 41.87
CA PHE A 122 -27.09 4.89 41.20
C PHE A 122 -27.69 3.52 40.85
N LEU A 123 -26.87 2.59 40.35
CA LEU A 123 -27.28 1.22 40.07
C LEU A 123 -27.73 0.50 41.35
N GLU A 124 -26.96 0.56 42.43
CA GLU A 124 -27.30 -0.08 43.72
C GLU A 124 -28.62 0.46 44.29
N LEU A 125 -28.86 1.77 44.21
CA LEU A 125 -30.11 2.38 44.66
C LEU A 125 -31.29 2.05 43.74
N THR A 126 -31.06 1.94 42.44
CA THR A 126 -32.09 1.53 41.47
C THR A 126 -32.49 0.08 41.68
N GLU A 127 -31.52 -0.82 41.90
CA GLU A 127 -31.76 -2.20 42.30
C GLU A 127 -32.60 -2.23 43.59
N LEU A 128 -32.22 -1.46 44.62
CA LEU A 128 -32.96 -1.36 45.88
C LEU A 128 -34.40 -0.85 45.68
N LYS A 129 -34.61 0.17 44.83
CA LYS A 129 -35.93 0.72 44.49
C LYS A 129 -36.83 -0.37 43.88
N HIS A 130 -36.34 -1.12 42.90
CA HIS A 130 -37.11 -2.20 42.28
C HIS A 130 -37.41 -3.32 43.28
N ILE A 131 -36.47 -3.67 44.16
CA ILE A 131 -36.71 -4.63 45.24
C ILE A 131 -37.82 -4.14 46.15
N LEU A 132 -37.76 -2.91 46.65
CA LEU A 132 -38.76 -2.38 47.58
C LEU A 132 -40.16 -2.31 46.95
N HIS A 133 -40.25 -1.86 45.69
CA HIS A 133 -41.52 -1.78 44.96
C HIS A 133 -42.12 -3.18 44.73
N ARG A 134 -41.33 -4.15 44.24
CA ARG A 134 -41.80 -5.51 43.99
C ARG A 134 -42.10 -6.26 45.29
N THR A 135 -41.30 -6.05 46.34
CA THR A 135 -41.54 -6.64 47.66
C THR A 135 -42.83 -6.11 48.27
N GLN A 136 -43.14 -4.81 48.12
CA GLN A 136 -44.43 -4.25 48.53
C GLN A 136 -45.58 -4.96 47.81
N GLN A 137 -45.52 -5.06 46.48
CA GLN A 137 -46.52 -5.77 45.68
C GLN A 137 -46.70 -7.23 46.13
N PHE A 138 -45.62 -7.97 46.40
CA PHE A 138 -45.68 -9.36 46.84
C PHE A 138 -46.29 -9.56 48.23
N PHE A 139 -46.05 -8.64 49.17
CA PHE A 139 -46.67 -8.71 50.49
C PHE A 139 -48.14 -8.27 50.44
N ASP A 140 -48.50 -7.30 49.60
CA ASP A 140 -49.90 -6.90 49.38
C ASP A 140 -50.69 -8.05 48.72
N GLU A 141 -50.09 -8.83 47.81
CA GLU A 141 -50.66 -10.06 47.23
C GLU A 141 -50.80 -11.22 48.25
N MET A 142 -50.03 -11.23 49.35
CA MET A 142 -50.14 -12.23 50.42
C MET A 142 -51.25 -11.91 51.44
N GLU A 143 -51.76 -10.68 51.49
CA GLU A 143 -52.89 -10.30 52.34
C GLU A 143 -54.25 -10.74 51.75
N ASP A 144 -54.25 -11.37 50.56
CA ASP A 144 -55.45 -11.93 49.91
C ASP A 144 -55.87 -13.28 50.57
N PRO A 145 -57.08 -13.40 51.16
CA PRO A 145 -57.46 -14.54 52.01
C PRO A 145 -57.41 -15.93 51.35
N ASN A 146 -57.54 -16.00 50.02
CA ASN A 146 -57.62 -17.26 49.28
C ASN A 146 -56.27 -17.97 49.07
N LEU A 147 -55.14 -17.27 49.23
CA LEU A 147 -53.79 -17.83 48.99
C LEU A 147 -53.12 -18.35 50.27
N LEU A 148 -53.59 -17.92 51.44
CA LEU A 148 -53.07 -18.37 52.74
C LEU A 148 -53.35 -19.87 52.95
N GLU A 149 -54.52 -20.36 52.54
CA GLU A 149 -54.93 -21.78 52.68
C GLU A 149 -53.99 -22.75 51.97
N GLU A 150 -53.53 -22.41 50.76
CA GLU A 150 -52.63 -23.27 49.95
C GLU A 150 -51.19 -23.28 50.49
N SER A 151 -50.76 -22.18 51.11
CA SER A 151 -49.43 -22.04 51.72
C SER A 151 -49.28 -22.76 53.06
N SER A 152 -50.34 -22.79 53.88
CA SER A 152 -50.39 -23.56 55.13
C SER A 152 -50.38 -25.07 54.88
N ALA A 153 -51.01 -25.54 53.81
CA ALA A 153 -51.13 -26.96 53.49
C ALA A 153 -49.79 -27.63 53.09
N LEU A 154 -48.80 -26.87 52.58
CA LEU A 154 -47.50 -27.41 52.18
C LEU A 154 -46.47 -27.45 53.32
N MET A 155 -46.70 -26.74 54.43
CA MET A 155 -45.78 -26.70 55.59
C MET A 155 -46.23 -27.54 56.79
N GLU A 156 -47.48 -28.01 56.83
CA GLU A 156 -47.95 -28.95 57.87
C GLU A 156 -47.54 -30.40 57.58
N GLY A 157 -46.23 -30.67 57.65
CA GLY A 157 -45.66 -32.02 57.61
C GLY A 157 -45.08 -32.50 58.95
N SER A 158 -45.23 -31.74 60.04
CA SER A 158 -44.74 -32.14 61.36
C SER A 158 -45.72 -31.71 62.45
N GLU A 159 -46.15 -32.69 63.25
CA GLU A 159 -47.19 -32.61 64.27
C GLU A 159 -46.95 -31.51 65.34
N GLY A 160 -48.05 -30.85 65.72
CA GLY A 160 -48.34 -30.49 67.11
C GLY A 160 -47.81 -29.15 67.65
N GLY A 161 -48.53 -28.05 67.42
CA GLY A 161 -48.36 -26.82 68.21
C GLY A 161 -49.15 -25.61 67.68
N ARG A 162 -50.39 -25.41 68.15
CA ARG A 162 -51.18 -24.19 67.91
C ARG A 162 -50.60 -23.01 68.71
N GLY A 163 -50.45 -21.84 68.06
CA GLY A 163 -50.60 -20.55 68.75
C GLY A 163 -49.43 -19.58 68.82
N ALA A 164 -48.57 -19.47 67.80
CA ALA A 164 -47.71 -18.29 67.63
C ALA A 164 -47.70 -17.85 66.15
N PRO A 165 -47.74 -16.54 65.83
CA PRO A 165 -47.55 -16.10 64.45
C PRO A 165 -46.19 -16.60 63.98
N LEU A 166 -46.17 -17.41 62.92
CA LEU A 166 -44.92 -17.91 62.33
C LEU A 166 -44.10 -16.72 61.84
N ARG A 167 -43.05 -16.36 62.57
CA ARG A 167 -42.14 -15.28 62.17
C ARG A 167 -41.15 -15.84 61.14
N LEU A 168 -41.56 -15.81 59.87
CA LEU A 168 -40.71 -16.20 58.73
C LEU A 168 -39.62 -15.15 58.53
N GLY A 169 -38.36 -15.59 58.46
CA GLY A 169 -37.27 -14.74 58.01
C GLY A 169 -37.27 -14.68 56.48
N PHE A 170 -37.03 -13.50 55.91
CA PHE A 170 -36.86 -13.38 54.47
C PHE A 170 -35.56 -12.68 54.09
N VAL A 171 -35.07 -12.96 52.89
CA VAL A 171 -33.91 -12.32 52.27
C VAL A 171 -34.29 -11.93 50.86
N ALA A 172 -34.08 -10.66 50.50
CA ALA A 172 -34.30 -10.15 49.16
C ALA A 172 -32.98 -9.79 48.50
N GLY A 173 -32.89 -10.01 47.19
CA GLY A 173 -31.72 -9.68 46.41
C GLY A 173 -31.99 -9.65 44.92
N VAL A 174 -30.96 -9.30 44.16
CA VAL A 174 -31.00 -9.22 42.70
C VAL A 174 -29.97 -10.16 42.11
N ILE A 175 -30.33 -10.80 40.99
CA ILE A 175 -29.47 -11.73 40.26
C ILE A 175 -29.66 -11.56 38.76
N SER A 176 -28.61 -11.83 37.98
CA SER A 176 -28.71 -11.86 36.51
C SER A 176 -29.68 -12.96 36.05
N ARG A 177 -30.51 -12.64 35.04
CA ARG A 177 -31.59 -13.49 34.55
C ARG A 177 -31.11 -14.88 34.11
N GLU A 178 -29.93 -14.95 33.51
CA GLU A 178 -29.35 -16.20 32.99
C GLU A 178 -29.07 -17.22 34.09
N ARG A 179 -28.76 -16.76 35.31
CA ARG A 179 -28.34 -17.62 36.43
C ARG A 179 -29.50 -18.09 37.30
N ILE A 180 -30.72 -17.61 37.06
CA ILE A 180 -31.90 -17.93 37.87
C ILE A 180 -32.22 -19.43 37.86
N PRO A 181 -32.29 -20.13 36.71
CA PRO A 181 -32.67 -21.55 36.71
C PRO A 181 -31.65 -22.44 37.42
N THR A 182 -30.37 -22.06 37.42
CA THR A 182 -29.33 -22.75 38.18
C THR A 182 -29.38 -22.44 39.66
N PHE A 183 -29.69 -21.18 40.00
CA PHE A 183 -29.84 -20.71 41.39
C PHE A 183 -31.01 -21.42 42.09
N GLU A 184 -32.17 -21.50 41.45
CA GLU A 184 -33.35 -22.18 41.97
C GLU A 184 -33.10 -23.68 42.24
N ARG A 185 -32.47 -24.37 41.28
CA ARG A 185 -32.10 -25.79 41.43
C ARG A 185 -31.12 -26.03 42.58
N MET A 186 -30.16 -25.13 42.78
CA MET A 186 -29.19 -25.25 43.87
C MET A 186 -29.84 -24.98 45.23
N LEU A 187 -30.68 -23.95 45.32
CA LEU A 187 -31.45 -23.61 46.51
C LEU A 187 -32.34 -24.78 46.95
N TRP A 188 -33.08 -25.38 46.00
CA TRP A 188 -33.92 -26.54 46.25
C TRP A 188 -33.13 -27.75 46.77
N ARG A 189 -31.98 -28.06 46.15
CA ARG A 189 -31.13 -29.21 46.52
C ARG A 189 -30.53 -29.07 47.92
N VAL A 190 -30.03 -27.90 48.28
CA VAL A 190 -29.34 -27.69 49.57
C VAL A 190 -30.34 -27.54 50.72
N CYS A 191 -31.47 -26.89 50.47
CA CYS A 191 -32.49 -26.63 51.47
C CYS A 191 -33.58 -27.72 51.55
N ARG A 192 -33.50 -28.76 50.72
CA ARG A 192 -34.43 -29.90 50.68
C ARG A 192 -35.90 -29.50 50.58
N GLY A 193 -36.20 -28.41 49.86
CA GLY A 193 -37.57 -27.90 49.69
C GLY A 193 -38.09 -27.03 50.85
N ASN A 194 -37.34 -26.82 51.93
CA ASN A 194 -37.78 -26.03 53.10
C ASN A 194 -37.67 -24.51 52.91
N VAL A 195 -37.59 -24.04 51.67
CA VAL A 195 -37.35 -22.64 51.32
C VAL A 195 -38.24 -22.24 50.16
N PHE A 196 -38.95 -21.13 50.31
CA PHE A 196 -39.88 -20.62 49.31
C PHE A 196 -39.25 -19.44 48.56
N LEU A 197 -39.10 -19.58 47.24
CA LEU A 197 -38.51 -18.59 46.34
C LEU A 197 -39.60 -17.90 45.52
N ARG A 198 -39.71 -16.58 45.63
CA ARG A 198 -40.48 -15.73 44.71
C ARG A 198 -39.51 -14.95 43.83
N LYS A 199 -39.85 -14.79 42.55
CA LYS A 199 -39.04 -14.05 41.58
C LYS A 199 -39.92 -13.04 40.82
N ALA A 200 -39.38 -11.85 40.60
CA ALA A 200 -39.95 -10.80 39.76
C ALA A 200 -38.88 -10.35 38.76
N GLU A 201 -39.27 -10.23 37.49
CA GLU A 201 -38.39 -9.72 36.46
C GLU A 201 -38.36 -8.19 36.51
N ILE A 202 -37.17 -7.61 36.29
CA ILE A 202 -37.02 -6.17 36.03
C ILE A 202 -37.10 -6.01 34.51
N GLU A 203 -38.06 -5.20 34.05
CA GLU A 203 -38.29 -4.97 32.62
C GLU A 203 -37.17 -4.12 32.01
N ASP A 204 -36.72 -3.11 32.75
CA ASP A 204 -35.65 -2.21 32.32
C ASP A 204 -34.27 -2.89 32.46
N PRO A 205 -33.47 -2.96 31.38
CA PRO A 205 -32.09 -3.43 31.48
C PRO A 205 -31.26 -2.43 32.27
N LEU A 206 -30.44 -2.95 33.18
CA LEU A 206 -29.52 -2.13 33.97
C LEU A 206 -28.12 -2.19 33.33
N GLU A 207 -27.47 -1.03 33.21
CA GLU A 207 -26.11 -0.93 32.69
C GLU A 207 -25.11 -1.31 33.80
N ASP A 208 -24.28 -2.33 33.57
CA ASP A 208 -23.21 -2.66 34.51
C ASP A 208 -22.06 -1.64 34.39
N PRO A 209 -21.61 -1.03 35.51
CA PRO A 209 -20.70 0.13 35.50
C PRO A 209 -19.29 -0.17 34.99
N ALA A 210 -18.86 -1.44 35.02
CA ALA A 210 -17.52 -1.85 34.64
C ALA A 210 -17.40 -2.29 33.16
N THR A 211 -18.48 -2.82 32.57
CA THR A 211 -18.47 -3.33 31.18
C THR A 211 -19.29 -2.46 30.23
N GLY A 212 -20.23 -1.66 30.75
CA GLY A 212 -21.18 -0.90 29.91
C GLY A 212 -22.24 -1.78 29.25
N ASP A 213 -22.31 -3.07 29.63
CA ASP A 213 -23.28 -4.00 29.07
C ASP A 213 -24.65 -3.83 29.73
N GLN A 214 -25.70 -3.89 28.91
CA GLN A 214 -27.06 -3.94 29.39
C GLN A 214 -27.38 -5.35 29.89
N VAL A 215 -27.51 -5.52 31.20
CA VAL A 215 -27.80 -6.80 31.83
C VAL A 215 -29.24 -6.80 32.36
N HIS A 216 -30.02 -7.77 31.90
CA HIS A 216 -31.32 -8.04 32.49
C HIS A 216 -31.14 -8.76 33.84
N LYS A 217 -31.58 -8.10 34.90
CA LYS A 217 -31.57 -8.64 36.25
C LYS A 217 -33.01 -8.97 36.70
N SER A 218 -33.14 -9.82 37.70
CA SER A 218 -34.41 -10.13 38.33
C SER A 218 -34.28 -10.08 39.83
N VAL A 219 -35.33 -9.61 40.48
CA VAL A 219 -35.47 -9.59 41.93
C VAL A 219 -35.92 -10.97 42.39
N PHE A 220 -35.35 -11.43 43.49
CA PHE A 220 -35.81 -12.63 44.17
C PHE A 220 -36.01 -12.36 45.66
N ILE A 221 -37.00 -13.04 46.24
CA ILE A 221 -37.29 -13.04 47.67
C ILE A 221 -37.33 -14.48 48.13
N ILE A 222 -36.57 -14.79 49.19
CA ILE A 222 -36.45 -16.12 49.75
C ILE A 222 -37.00 -16.09 51.16
N PHE A 223 -38.04 -16.87 51.42
CA PHE A 223 -38.60 -17.09 52.74
C PHE A 223 -38.07 -18.39 53.33
N PHE A 224 -37.63 -18.34 54.59
CA PHE A 224 -37.09 -19.49 55.32
C PHE A 224 -37.39 -19.39 56.81
N GLN A 225 -37.36 -20.53 57.49
CA GLN A 225 -37.56 -20.61 58.93
C GLN A 225 -36.25 -21.03 59.64
N GLY A 226 -35.75 -20.17 60.52
CA GLY A 226 -34.56 -20.45 61.36
C GLY A 226 -33.22 -19.93 60.82
N ASP A 227 -32.31 -19.60 61.74
CA ASP A 227 -31.05 -18.91 61.45
C ASP A 227 -29.99 -19.76 60.74
N GLN A 228 -30.03 -21.09 60.91
CA GLN A 228 -29.10 -21.99 60.22
C GLN A 228 -29.36 -22.01 58.70
N LEU A 229 -30.63 -21.92 58.27
CA LEU A 229 -31.00 -21.83 56.87
C LEU A 229 -30.62 -20.45 56.30
N LYS A 230 -30.79 -19.37 57.06
CA LYS A 230 -30.33 -18.01 56.69
C LYS A 230 -28.87 -17.99 56.26
N ASN A 231 -27.99 -18.59 57.06
CA ASN A 231 -26.55 -18.63 56.78
C ASN A 231 -26.21 -19.48 55.55
N ARG A 232 -26.96 -20.57 55.30
CA ARG A 232 -26.79 -21.40 54.09
C ARG A 232 -27.25 -20.65 52.84
N VAL A 233 -28.40 -19.98 52.90
CA VAL A 233 -28.94 -19.17 51.80
C VAL A 233 -27.99 -18.03 51.45
N LYS A 234 -27.48 -17.29 52.44
CA LYS A 234 -26.49 -16.22 52.21
C LYS A 234 -25.25 -16.72 51.45
N LYS A 235 -24.69 -17.87 51.85
CA LYS A 235 -23.54 -18.48 51.14
C LYS A 235 -23.85 -18.86 49.69
N ILE A 236 -25.07 -19.32 49.42
CA ILE A 236 -25.52 -19.62 48.04
C ILE A 236 -25.62 -18.32 47.25
N CYS A 237 -26.24 -17.27 47.81
CA CYS A 237 -26.35 -15.96 47.17
C CYS A 237 -24.97 -15.37 46.83
N GLU A 238 -24.00 -15.44 47.77
CA GLU A 238 -22.61 -15.03 47.54
C GLU A 238 -21.94 -15.86 46.43
N GLY A 239 -22.14 -17.18 46.42
CA GLY A 239 -21.57 -18.07 45.40
C GLY A 239 -22.08 -17.80 43.98
N PHE A 240 -23.32 -17.35 43.83
CA PHE A 240 -23.90 -16.95 42.53
C PHE A 240 -23.66 -15.48 42.16
N ARG A 241 -22.99 -14.71 43.04
CA ARG A 241 -22.78 -13.25 42.94
C ARG A 241 -24.07 -12.45 42.91
N ALA A 242 -25.05 -12.82 43.74
CA ALA A 242 -26.27 -12.05 43.93
C ALA A 242 -26.03 -10.88 44.91
N SER A 243 -26.56 -9.69 44.58
CA SER A 243 -26.54 -8.52 45.48
C SER A 243 -27.68 -8.63 46.49
N LEU A 244 -27.34 -8.63 47.78
CA LEU A 244 -28.29 -8.76 48.89
C LEU A 244 -28.54 -7.39 49.50
N TYR A 245 -29.82 -7.02 49.67
CA TYR A 245 -30.20 -5.74 50.22
C TYR A 245 -31.03 -5.89 51.51
N PRO A 246 -30.81 -5.05 52.54
CA PRO A 246 -31.62 -5.07 53.75
C PRO A 246 -33.00 -4.46 53.44
N CYS A 247 -34.06 -5.25 53.64
CA CYS A 247 -35.44 -4.82 53.46
C CYS A 247 -36.14 -4.78 54.83
N PRO A 248 -36.75 -3.64 55.24
CA PRO A 248 -37.52 -3.56 56.48
C PRO A 248 -38.71 -4.52 56.51
N GLU A 249 -39.03 -5.08 57.67
CA GLU A 249 -40.16 -6.02 57.83
C GLU A 249 -41.51 -5.28 57.81
N THR A 250 -41.57 -4.04 58.28
CA THR A 250 -42.84 -3.29 58.37
C THR A 250 -43.22 -2.61 57.05
N PRO A 251 -44.52 -2.58 56.69
CA PRO A 251 -44.98 -1.92 55.45
C PRO A 251 -44.82 -0.39 55.50
N GLN A 252 -44.90 0.22 56.69
CA GLN A 252 -44.74 1.66 56.86
C GLN A 252 -43.29 2.10 56.65
N GLU A 253 -42.31 1.42 57.26
CA GLU A 253 -40.88 1.72 57.07
C GLU A 253 -40.43 1.45 55.63
N ARG A 254 -41.02 0.46 54.94
CA ARG A 254 -40.75 0.22 53.51
C ARG A 254 -41.21 1.39 52.63
N LYS A 255 -42.37 1.98 52.90
CA LYS A 255 -42.86 3.17 52.17
C LYS A 255 -41.99 4.39 52.43
N GLU A 256 -41.55 4.60 53.68
CA GLU A 256 -40.62 5.67 54.03
C GLU A 256 -39.25 5.49 53.37
N MET A 257 -38.69 4.28 53.41
CA MET A 257 -37.42 3.94 52.76
C MET A 257 -37.52 4.11 51.24
N LEU A 258 -38.62 3.70 50.62
CA LEU A 258 -38.86 3.88 49.18
C LEU A 258 -38.92 5.37 48.80
N ALA A 259 -39.61 6.20 49.59
CA ALA A 259 -39.65 7.64 49.39
C ALA A 259 -38.25 8.28 49.53
N GLY A 260 -37.47 7.87 50.53
CA GLY A 260 -36.09 8.33 50.73
C GLY A 260 -35.13 7.89 49.62
N VAL A 261 -35.27 6.66 49.12
CA VAL A 261 -34.48 6.14 47.99
C VAL A 261 -34.81 6.87 46.70
N ASN A 262 -36.09 7.16 46.43
CA ASN A 262 -36.49 7.94 45.26
C ASN A 262 -35.88 9.35 45.28
N SER A 263 -35.96 10.07 46.41
CA SER A 263 -35.33 11.39 46.53
C SER A 263 -33.82 11.35 46.26
N ARG A 264 -33.12 10.33 46.79
CA ARG A 264 -31.67 10.17 46.55
C ARG A 264 -31.34 9.82 45.11
N ILE A 265 -32.19 9.04 44.44
CA ILE A 265 -32.04 8.71 43.02
C ILE A 265 -32.19 9.99 42.19
N ASP A 266 -33.17 10.82 42.48
CA ASP A 266 -33.39 12.10 41.79
C ASP A 266 -32.19 13.05 41.99
N ASP A 267 -31.67 13.15 43.22
CA ASP A 267 -30.47 13.94 43.54
C ASP A 267 -29.23 13.43 42.80
N LEU A 268 -28.99 12.11 42.81
CA LEU A 268 -27.85 11.49 42.12
C LEU A 268 -27.96 11.63 40.61
N GLN A 269 -29.18 11.53 40.05
CA GLN A 269 -29.41 11.74 38.64
C GLN A 269 -29.09 13.18 38.23
N MET A 270 -29.43 14.16 39.07
CA MET A 270 -29.06 15.56 38.84
C MET A 270 -27.53 15.74 38.85
N VAL A 271 -26.82 15.15 39.81
CA VAL A 271 -25.35 15.22 39.88
C VAL A 271 -24.69 14.49 38.71
N LEU A 272 -25.23 13.33 38.31
CA LEU A 272 -24.72 12.57 37.17
C LEU A 272 -24.83 13.38 35.88
N ASN A 273 -26.00 13.99 35.63
CA ASN A 273 -26.22 14.85 34.46
C ASN A 273 -25.26 16.06 34.47
N GLN A 274 -25.08 16.73 35.61
CA GLN A 274 -24.14 17.85 35.73
C GLN A 274 -22.69 17.42 35.49
N THR A 275 -22.31 16.23 35.97
CA THR A 275 -20.97 15.66 35.76
C THR A 275 -20.74 15.31 34.30
N GLU A 276 -21.75 14.72 33.63
CA GLU A 276 -21.69 14.44 32.20
C GLU A 276 -21.61 15.71 31.35
N ASP A 277 -22.41 16.73 31.66
CA ASP A 277 -22.36 18.03 30.99
C ASP A 277 -21.00 18.72 31.20
N HIS A 278 -20.42 18.61 32.39
CA HIS A 278 -19.09 19.13 32.66
C HIS A 278 -18.02 18.38 31.86
N ARG A 279 -18.04 17.04 31.89
CA ARG A 279 -17.15 16.18 31.10
C ARG A 279 -17.24 16.50 29.61
N GLN A 280 -18.45 16.65 29.08
CA GLN A 280 -18.68 16.94 27.67
C GLN A 280 -18.17 18.33 27.29
N ARG A 281 -18.33 19.35 28.15
CA ARG A 281 -17.75 20.68 27.93
C ARG A 281 -16.22 20.64 27.89
N VAL A 282 -15.58 19.93 28.82
CA VAL A 282 -14.11 19.77 28.84
C VAL A 282 -13.63 19.05 27.58
N LEU A 283 -14.27 17.93 27.21
CA LEU A 283 -13.94 17.18 26.01
C LEU A 283 -14.17 17.99 24.72
N GLN A 284 -15.21 18.81 24.65
CA GLN A 284 -15.45 19.71 23.51
C GLN A 284 -14.38 20.80 23.41
N ALA A 285 -13.96 21.38 24.53
CA ALA A 285 -12.88 22.36 24.55
C ALA A 285 -11.55 21.72 24.11
N ALA A 286 -11.24 20.53 24.62
CA ALA A 286 -10.05 19.76 24.24
C ALA A 286 -10.06 19.34 22.76
N SER A 287 -11.22 18.90 22.24
CA SER A 287 -11.39 18.45 20.86
C SER A 287 -11.01 19.53 19.83
N LYS A 288 -11.28 20.80 20.12
CA LYS A 288 -10.98 21.93 19.23
C LYS A 288 -9.48 22.13 19.00
N THR A 289 -8.64 21.94 20.02
CA THR A 289 -7.18 22.18 19.96
C THR A 289 -6.35 20.90 19.84
N MET A 290 -7.00 19.74 19.89
CA MET A 290 -6.34 18.44 19.96
C MET A 290 -5.36 18.19 18.81
N ARG A 291 -5.77 18.48 17.57
CA ARG A 291 -4.92 18.26 16.39
C ARG A 291 -3.68 19.14 16.41
N VAL A 292 -3.82 20.40 16.79
CA VAL A 292 -2.71 21.35 16.95
C VAL A 292 -1.72 20.84 17.99
N TRP A 293 -2.20 20.33 19.12
CA TRP A 293 -1.34 19.76 20.17
C TRP A 293 -0.57 18.52 19.70
N PHE A 294 -1.23 17.60 18.98
CA PHE A 294 -0.54 16.45 18.38
C PHE A 294 0.56 16.88 17.40
N ILE A 295 0.25 17.83 16.52
CA ILE A 295 1.24 18.34 15.55
C ILE A 295 2.43 18.94 16.28
N LYS A 296 2.20 19.81 17.26
CA LYS A 296 3.27 20.43 18.06
C LYS A 296 4.15 19.38 18.73
N VAL A 297 3.57 18.45 19.50
CA VAL A 297 4.35 17.43 20.23
C VAL A 297 5.13 16.52 19.27
N ARG A 298 4.55 16.12 18.13
CA ARG A 298 5.25 15.30 17.12
C ARG A 298 6.40 16.06 16.46
N LYS A 299 6.22 17.33 16.08
CA LYS A 299 7.30 18.18 15.56
C LYS A 299 8.43 18.32 16.59
N MET A 300 8.10 18.56 17.86
CA MET A 300 9.10 18.64 18.94
C MET A 300 9.87 17.33 19.12
N LYS A 301 9.16 16.19 19.16
CA LYS A 301 9.77 14.85 19.26
C LYS A 301 10.76 14.61 18.11
N ALA A 302 10.36 14.98 16.88
CA ALA A 302 11.19 14.85 15.69
C ALA A 302 12.47 15.71 15.74
N ILE A 303 12.37 16.93 16.25
CA ILE A 303 13.54 17.82 16.44
C ILE A 303 14.50 17.25 17.48
N TYR A 304 14.01 16.80 18.64
CA TYR A 304 14.89 16.21 19.65
C TYR A 304 15.49 14.87 19.21
N HIS A 305 14.76 14.09 18.40
CA HIS A 305 15.29 12.89 17.80
C HIS A 305 16.42 13.20 16.80
N THR A 306 16.26 14.22 15.94
CA THR A 306 17.32 14.64 15.01
C THR A 306 18.52 15.28 15.71
N LEU A 307 18.31 16.03 16.78
CA LEU A 307 19.40 16.53 17.63
C LEU A 307 20.22 15.40 18.27
N ASN A 308 19.60 14.24 18.53
CA ASN A 308 20.30 13.05 19.03
C ASN A 308 21.18 12.36 17.97
N LEU A 309 21.02 12.65 16.68
CA LEU A 309 21.92 12.16 15.62
C LEU A 309 23.18 13.03 15.50
N CYS A 310 23.15 14.25 16.04
CA CYS A 310 24.25 15.20 15.97
C CYS A 310 25.36 14.84 16.96
N ASN A 311 26.61 15.13 16.59
CA ASN A 311 27.74 15.05 17.52
C ASN A 311 27.86 16.34 18.32
N ILE A 312 28.34 16.23 19.56
CA ILE A 312 28.51 17.36 20.47
C ILE A 312 30.01 17.60 20.64
N ASP A 313 30.46 18.80 20.30
CA ASP A 313 31.80 19.23 20.67
C ASP A 313 31.78 19.81 22.10
N VAL A 314 32.42 19.08 23.02
CA VAL A 314 32.53 19.44 24.45
C VAL A 314 33.30 20.75 24.62
N THR A 315 34.19 21.09 23.69
CA THR A 315 35.08 22.25 23.81
C THR A 315 34.40 23.56 23.43
N GLN A 316 33.58 23.56 22.36
CA GLN A 316 32.97 24.78 21.83
C GLN A 316 31.48 24.96 22.18
N LYS A 317 30.84 24.00 22.86
CA LYS A 317 29.37 23.98 23.07
C LYS A 317 28.63 24.18 21.74
N CYS A 318 29.12 23.51 20.71
CA CYS A 318 28.54 23.49 19.37
C CYS A 318 28.13 22.07 19.03
N LEU A 319 27.03 21.95 18.29
CA LEU A 319 26.58 20.71 17.67
C LEU A 319 27.11 20.66 16.25
N ILE A 320 27.71 19.53 15.91
CA ILE A 320 28.19 19.22 14.58
C ILE A 320 27.22 18.20 13.99
N ALA A 321 26.65 18.54 12.84
CA ALA A 321 25.79 17.63 12.10
C ALA A 321 26.30 17.48 10.67
N GLU A 322 26.21 16.27 10.12
CA GLU A 322 26.50 16.01 8.72
C GLU A 322 25.18 15.71 8.03
N VAL A 323 24.93 16.42 6.94
CA VAL A 323 23.68 16.34 6.21
C VAL A 323 23.93 16.12 4.73
N TRP A 324 23.16 15.22 4.14
CA TRP A 324 23.01 15.16 2.69
C TRP A 324 22.00 16.21 2.25
N CYS A 325 22.39 17.03 1.28
CA CYS A 325 21.51 18.04 0.70
C CYS A 325 21.76 18.17 -0.80
N PRO A 326 20.71 18.50 -1.58
CA PRO A 326 20.84 18.71 -3.01
C PRO A 326 21.64 20.00 -3.29
N VAL A 327 22.53 19.95 -4.28
CA VAL A 327 23.41 21.08 -4.64
C VAL A 327 22.61 22.30 -5.12
N SER A 328 21.45 22.06 -5.74
CA SER A 328 20.56 23.10 -6.25
C SER A 328 19.90 23.94 -5.15
N ASP A 329 19.66 23.39 -3.97
CA ASP A 329 18.90 24.07 -2.89
C ASP A 329 19.76 24.52 -1.70
N LEU A 330 21.09 24.59 -1.88
CA LEU A 330 22.02 25.00 -0.82
C LEU A 330 21.76 26.43 -0.32
N ASP A 331 21.37 27.34 -1.21
CA ASP A 331 21.08 28.73 -0.85
C ASP A 331 19.82 28.83 0.01
N SER A 332 18.80 28.01 -0.30
CA SER A 332 17.56 27.92 0.48
C SER A 332 17.82 27.39 1.89
N ILE A 333 18.70 26.40 2.03
CA ILE A 333 19.13 25.86 3.33
C ILE A 333 19.89 26.93 4.13
N GLN A 334 20.81 27.67 3.51
CA GLN A 334 21.53 28.76 4.19
C GLN A 334 20.58 29.87 4.66
N PHE A 335 19.57 30.21 3.86
CA PHE A 335 18.57 31.20 4.26
C PHE A 335 17.74 30.73 5.46
N ALA A 336 17.32 29.47 5.48
CA ALA A 336 16.61 28.87 6.61
C ALA A 336 17.46 28.85 7.89
N LEU A 337 18.76 28.52 7.77
CA LEU A 337 19.71 28.54 8.88
C LEU A 337 19.91 29.95 9.46
N ARG A 338 20.01 30.98 8.62
CA ARG A 338 20.08 32.39 9.07
C ARG A 338 18.80 32.78 9.81
N ARG A 339 17.63 32.48 9.25
CA ARG A 339 16.32 32.74 9.89
C ARG A 339 16.20 32.06 11.26
N GLY A 340 16.61 30.80 11.37
CA GLY A 340 16.62 30.05 12.64
C GLY A 340 17.57 30.65 13.69
N THR A 341 18.69 31.21 13.24
CA THR A 341 19.67 31.89 14.11
C THR A 341 19.11 33.24 14.60
N GLU A 342 18.50 34.03 13.73
CA GLU A 342 17.87 35.31 14.08
C GLU A 342 16.73 35.11 15.09
N ARG A 343 15.93 34.06 14.91
CA ARG A 343 14.81 33.72 15.80
C ARG A 343 15.24 33.32 17.21
N SER A 344 16.40 32.68 17.35
CA SER A 344 16.95 32.34 18.67
C SER A 344 17.58 33.53 19.40
N GLY A 345 17.78 34.66 18.71
CA GLY A 345 18.44 35.85 19.25
C GLY A 345 19.96 35.70 19.35
N SER A 346 20.55 34.64 18.77
CA SER A 346 22.00 34.49 18.72
C SER A 346 22.60 35.37 17.63
N THR A 347 23.73 36.00 17.94
CA THR A 347 24.51 36.80 16.98
C THR A 347 25.50 35.97 16.16
N VAL A 348 25.72 34.70 16.53
CA VAL A 348 26.70 33.83 15.88
C VAL A 348 26.04 33.11 14.70
N PRO A 349 26.45 33.37 13.44
CA PRO A 349 25.85 32.70 12.30
C PRO A 349 26.19 31.20 12.31
N SER A 350 25.21 30.38 11.96
CA SER A 350 25.43 28.97 11.68
C SER A 350 26.23 28.81 10.39
N ILE A 351 27.20 27.90 10.40
CA ILE A 351 28.14 27.69 9.29
C ILE A 351 27.78 26.38 8.60
N LEU A 352 27.63 26.44 7.26
CA LEU A 352 27.47 25.30 6.38
C LEU A 352 28.76 25.10 5.58
N ASN A 353 29.53 24.08 5.90
CA ASN A 353 30.75 23.71 5.18
C ASN A 353 30.46 22.57 4.19
N ARG A 354 30.99 22.63 2.96
CA ARG A 354 30.84 21.55 1.98
C ARG A 354 32.01 20.59 2.13
N MET A 355 31.72 19.30 2.30
CA MET A 355 32.72 18.25 2.39
C MET A 355 32.78 17.43 1.11
N GLN A 356 34.00 17.12 0.67
CA GLN A 356 34.22 16.11 -0.36
C GLN A 356 34.39 14.76 0.32
N THR A 357 33.51 13.82 0.01
CA THR A 357 33.55 12.44 0.52
C THR A 357 33.57 11.45 -0.64
N LYS A 358 34.15 10.28 -0.38
CA LYS A 358 34.11 9.12 -1.30
C LYS A 358 32.87 8.24 -1.07
N GLN A 359 32.07 8.51 -0.04
CA GLN A 359 30.85 7.74 0.25
C GLN A 359 29.78 7.95 -0.83
N THR A 360 28.96 6.93 -1.05
CA THR A 360 27.86 6.96 -2.02
C THR A 360 26.72 7.85 -1.50
N PRO A 361 26.36 8.93 -2.21
CA PRO A 361 25.24 9.77 -1.81
C PRO A 361 23.88 9.06 -2.00
N PRO A 362 22.84 9.47 -1.26
CA PRO A 362 21.49 9.00 -1.51
C PRO A 362 20.95 9.53 -2.83
N THR A 363 20.05 8.76 -3.44
CA THR A 363 19.37 9.07 -4.70
C THR A 363 18.09 9.85 -4.41
N PHE A 364 18.00 11.04 -5.00
CA PHE A 364 16.81 11.89 -4.94
C PHE A 364 16.34 12.26 -6.33
N ASN A 365 15.04 12.05 -6.57
CA ASN A 365 14.37 12.42 -7.79
C ASN A 365 13.22 13.36 -7.42
N LYS A 366 13.18 14.56 -7.99
CA LYS A 366 12.06 15.49 -7.77
C LYS A 366 10.77 14.87 -8.31
N THR A 367 9.78 14.66 -7.46
CA THR A 367 8.49 14.09 -7.86
C THR A 367 7.40 15.16 -7.83
N ASN A 368 6.56 15.16 -8.86
CA ASN A 368 5.32 15.92 -8.88
C ASN A 368 4.17 15.00 -8.46
N LYS A 369 2.99 15.59 -8.17
CA LYS A 369 1.76 14.82 -7.87
C LYS A 369 1.44 13.75 -8.92
N PHE A 370 1.79 14.00 -10.18
CA PHE A 370 1.61 13.07 -11.29
C PHE A 370 2.68 11.98 -11.35
N THR A 371 3.96 12.33 -11.15
CA THR A 371 5.08 11.38 -11.33
C THR A 371 5.35 10.53 -10.10
N SER A 372 4.87 10.92 -8.91
CA SER A 372 5.09 10.19 -7.65
C SER A 372 4.57 8.75 -7.69
N GLY A 373 3.39 8.51 -8.29
CA GLY A 373 2.83 7.17 -8.43
C GLY A 373 3.72 6.26 -9.28
N PHE A 374 4.20 6.76 -10.42
CA PHE A 374 5.11 6.01 -11.30
C PHE A 374 6.49 5.81 -10.67
N GLN A 375 7.00 6.80 -9.93
CA GLN A 375 8.27 6.68 -9.22
C GLN A 375 8.20 5.61 -8.14
N ASN A 376 7.12 5.56 -7.35
CA ASN A 376 6.95 4.55 -6.31
C ASN A 376 6.92 3.12 -6.89
N ILE A 377 6.36 2.93 -8.09
CA ILE A 377 6.36 1.64 -8.79
C ILE A 377 7.79 1.23 -9.21
N VAL A 378 8.62 2.19 -9.61
CA VAL A 378 10.02 1.92 -9.97
C VAL A 378 10.85 1.65 -8.71
N ASP A 379 10.70 2.48 -7.68
CA ASP A 379 11.39 2.34 -6.39
C ASP A 379 11.07 1.00 -5.70
N ALA A 380 9.87 0.44 -5.92
CA ALA A 380 9.45 -0.83 -5.34
C ALA A 380 10.27 -2.04 -5.83
N TYR A 381 10.89 -1.96 -7.03
CA TYR A 381 11.80 -3.01 -7.51
C TYR A 381 13.19 -2.87 -6.89
N GLY A 382 13.64 -1.63 -6.74
CA GLY A 382 14.94 -1.28 -6.17
C GLY A 382 15.20 0.21 -6.39
N ILE A 383 16.06 0.80 -5.56
CA ILE A 383 16.39 2.23 -5.65
C ILE A 383 17.57 2.42 -6.59
N GLY A 384 17.49 3.42 -7.48
CA GLY A 384 18.50 3.65 -8.50
C GLY A 384 19.81 4.07 -7.89
N ASN A 385 20.93 3.69 -8.52
CA ASN A 385 22.23 4.18 -8.09
C ASN A 385 22.35 5.68 -8.32
N TYR A 386 23.25 6.30 -7.55
CA TYR A 386 23.49 7.73 -7.64
C TYR A 386 23.91 8.12 -9.08
N ARG A 387 23.20 9.09 -9.66
CA ARG A 387 23.35 9.62 -11.03
C ARG A 387 23.08 8.63 -12.17
N GLU A 388 22.45 7.50 -11.87
CA GLU A 388 21.90 6.57 -12.86
C GLU A 388 20.67 7.16 -13.57
N ILE A 389 20.39 6.68 -14.77
CA ILE A 389 19.18 7.05 -15.51
C ILE A 389 17.96 6.48 -14.80
N ASN A 390 16.99 7.35 -14.51
CA ASN A 390 15.71 6.97 -13.92
C ASN A 390 14.82 6.31 -15.00
N PRO A 391 14.28 5.09 -14.77
CA PRO A 391 13.29 4.48 -15.66
C PRO A 391 11.94 5.21 -15.68
N ALA A 392 11.58 5.95 -14.62
CA ALA A 392 10.24 6.49 -14.43
C ALA A 392 9.70 7.35 -15.58
N PRO A 393 10.45 8.28 -16.21
CA PRO A 393 9.97 9.04 -17.37
C PRO A 393 9.45 8.16 -18.51
N TYR A 394 10.12 7.02 -18.75
CA TYR A 394 9.73 6.09 -19.80
C TYR A 394 8.52 5.26 -19.36
N THR A 395 8.55 4.78 -18.12
CA THR A 395 7.45 4.02 -17.52
C THR A 395 6.13 4.80 -17.55
N ILE A 396 6.13 6.13 -17.44
CA ILE A 396 4.89 6.94 -17.53
C ILE A 396 4.07 6.64 -18.80
N ILE A 397 4.73 6.34 -19.94
CA ILE A 397 4.05 6.08 -21.21
C ILE A 397 4.08 4.58 -21.57
N THR A 398 5.23 3.92 -21.42
CA THR A 398 5.38 2.51 -21.85
C THR A 398 4.56 1.56 -20.99
N PHE A 399 4.39 1.85 -19.69
CA PHE A 399 3.63 1.00 -18.79
C PHE A 399 2.14 0.98 -19.11
N PRO A 400 1.44 2.13 -19.16
CA PRO A 400 0.04 2.14 -19.58
C PRO A 400 -0.18 1.60 -21.01
N PHE A 401 0.78 1.79 -21.91
CA PHE A 401 0.70 1.27 -23.28
C PHE A 401 0.77 -0.26 -23.34
N LEU A 402 1.74 -0.89 -22.67
CA LEU A 402 1.82 -2.36 -22.63
C LEU A 402 0.63 -2.98 -21.92
N PHE A 403 0.12 -2.33 -20.87
CA PHE A 403 -1.14 -2.71 -20.25
C PHE A 403 -2.30 -2.67 -21.25
N ALA A 404 -2.44 -1.59 -22.00
CA ALA A 404 -3.52 -1.42 -22.99
C ALA A 404 -3.49 -2.50 -24.09
N VAL A 405 -2.31 -2.94 -24.51
CA VAL A 405 -2.17 -4.05 -25.48
C VAL A 405 -2.75 -5.37 -24.94
N MET A 406 -2.56 -5.64 -23.64
CA MET A 406 -3.17 -6.79 -22.93
C MET A 406 -4.66 -6.58 -22.72
N PHE A 407 -5.06 -5.39 -22.27
CA PHE A 407 -6.42 -5.01 -21.90
C PHE A 407 -7.07 -4.12 -22.98
N GLY A 408 -7.10 -4.63 -24.20
CA GLY A 408 -7.52 -3.86 -25.37
C GLY A 408 -9.02 -3.96 -25.66
N ASP A 409 -9.86 -3.29 -24.87
CA ASP A 409 -11.31 -3.17 -25.10
C ASP A 409 -11.75 -1.71 -24.92
N MET A 410 -12.43 -1.16 -25.92
CA MET A 410 -12.90 0.23 -25.91
C MET A 410 -13.92 0.49 -24.78
N GLY A 411 -14.82 -0.47 -24.53
CA GLY A 411 -15.88 -0.37 -23.53
C GLY A 411 -15.34 -0.41 -22.11
N HIS A 412 -14.51 -1.41 -21.81
CA HIS A 412 -13.85 -1.52 -20.50
C HIS A 412 -12.89 -0.35 -20.24
N GLY A 413 -12.11 0.08 -21.25
CA GLY A 413 -11.22 1.22 -21.15
C GLY A 413 -11.96 2.53 -20.83
N LEU A 414 -13.14 2.73 -21.42
CA LEU A 414 -13.99 3.90 -21.14
C LEU A 414 -14.50 3.88 -19.69
N LEU A 415 -14.95 2.72 -19.19
CA LEU A 415 -15.37 2.58 -17.78
C LEU A 415 -14.22 2.87 -16.81
N MET A 416 -13.02 2.33 -17.06
CA MET A 416 -11.84 2.64 -16.24
C MET A 416 -11.48 4.12 -16.27
N THR A 417 -11.55 4.76 -17.44
CA THR A 417 -11.26 6.19 -17.58
C THR A 417 -12.25 7.03 -16.79
N CYS A 418 -13.54 6.70 -16.84
CA CYS A 418 -14.58 7.38 -16.06
C CYS A 418 -14.35 7.27 -14.54
N ILE A 419 -13.99 6.07 -14.05
CA ILE A 419 -13.68 5.84 -12.63
C ILE A 419 -12.43 6.63 -12.21
N ALA A 420 -11.38 6.59 -13.03
CA ALA A 420 -10.15 7.33 -12.76
C ALA A 420 -10.38 8.85 -12.74
N LEU A 421 -11.17 9.36 -13.70
CA LEU A 421 -11.52 10.77 -13.78
C LEU A 421 -12.38 11.20 -12.58
N TYR A 422 -13.28 10.35 -12.08
CA TYR A 422 -14.00 10.59 -10.84
C TYR A 422 -13.07 10.74 -9.62
N LEU A 423 -12.06 9.86 -9.49
CA LEU A 423 -11.06 9.94 -8.42
C LEU A 423 -10.20 11.20 -8.50
N VAL A 424 -9.85 11.65 -9.72
CA VAL A 424 -9.06 12.87 -9.95
C VAL A 424 -9.88 14.13 -9.66
N ILE A 425 -11.14 14.20 -10.09
CA ILE A 425 -11.99 15.38 -9.86
C ILE A 425 -12.30 15.57 -8.37
N ARG A 426 -12.48 14.48 -7.61
CA ARG A 426 -12.81 14.53 -6.18
C ARG A 426 -11.61 14.41 -5.24
N GLU A 427 -10.40 14.69 -5.73
CA GLU A 427 -9.14 14.56 -4.98
C GLU A 427 -9.20 15.25 -3.59
N SER A 428 -9.59 16.52 -3.52
CA SER A 428 -9.60 17.29 -2.26
C SER A 428 -10.53 16.70 -1.19
N ARG A 429 -11.70 16.21 -1.60
CA ARG A 429 -12.68 15.62 -0.68
C ARG A 429 -12.26 14.23 -0.20
N LEU A 430 -11.65 13.44 -1.08
CA LEU A 430 -11.22 12.08 -0.74
C LEU A 430 -9.98 12.07 0.17
N VAL A 431 -9.03 12.98 -0.06
CA VAL A 431 -7.88 13.16 0.85
C VAL A 431 -8.35 13.54 2.25
N ALA A 432 -9.35 14.41 2.36
CA ALA A 432 -9.91 14.83 3.64
C ALA A 432 -10.66 13.71 4.37
N GLN A 433 -11.19 12.71 3.65
CA GLN A 433 -12.05 11.68 4.24
C GLN A 433 -11.30 10.54 4.94
N LYS A 434 -9.94 10.54 4.97
CA LYS A 434 -9.07 9.52 5.61
C LYS A 434 -9.72 8.13 5.69
N SER A 435 -9.72 7.41 4.57
CA SER A 435 -10.26 6.05 4.51
C SER A 435 -9.31 5.02 5.09
N ASP A 436 -9.81 4.17 5.97
CA ASP A 436 -9.05 3.04 6.55
C ASP A 436 -8.90 1.86 5.57
N ASN A 437 -9.59 1.89 4.42
CA ASN A 437 -9.51 0.82 3.43
C ASN A 437 -8.19 0.90 2.63
N GLU A 438 -7.27 -0.02 2.91
CA GLU A 438 -5.97 -0.11 2.23
C GLU A 438 -6.08 -0.20 0.71
N MET A 439 -7.02 -1.01 0.19
CA MET A 439 -7.24 -1.14 -1.25
C MET A 439 -7.62 0.20 -1.90
N PHE A 440 -8.46 1.01 -1.22
CA PHE A 440 -8.84 2.32 -1.74
C PHE A 440 -7.65 3.29 -1.71
N ASN A 441 -6.83 3.25 -0.66
CA ASN A 441 -5.63 4.08 -0.55
C ASN A 441 -4.62 3.76 -1.66
N MET A 442 -4.42 2.47 -1.99
CA MET A 442 -3.57 2.04 -3.09
C MET A 442 -4.09 2.54 -4.46
N VAL A 443 -5.39 2.37 -4.73
CA VAL A 443 -6.03 2.83 -5.96
C VAL A 443 -5.98 4.37 -6.07
N PHE A 444 -6.17 5.07 -4.95
CA PHE A 444 -6.13 6.53 -4.89
C PHE A 444 -4.72 7.09 -5.14
N ALA A 445 -3.69 6.45 -4.58
CA ALA A 445 -2.30 6.77 -4.87
C ALA A 445 -1.97 6.58 -6.36
N GLY A 446 -2.57 5.56 -7.00
CA GLY A 446 -2.41 5.24 -8.42
C GLY A 446 -3.35 5.95 -9.41
N ARG A 447 -4.12 6.97 -8.98
CA ARG A 447 -5.20 7.56 -9.81
C ARG A 447 -4.78 8.01 -11.21
N TYR A 448 -3.60 8.62 -11.36
CA TYR A 448 -3.08 9.06 -12.66
C TYR A 448 -2.62 7.90 -13.54
N ILE A 449 -2.16 6.80 -12.94
CA ILE A 449 -1.75 5.58 -13.65
C ILE A 449 -2.99 4.93 -14.28
N ILE A 450 -4.06 4.78 -13.49
CA ILE A 450 -5.32 4.21 -13.97
C ILE A 450 -5.94 5.09 -15.06
N LEU A 451 -5.83 6.42 -14.93
CA LEU A 451 -6.31 7.35 -15.97
C LEU A 451 -5.60 7.14 -17.31
N LEU A 452 -4.26 7.04 -17.30
CA LEU A 452 -3.50 6.76 -18.51
C LEU A 452 -3.79 5.37 -19.07
N MET A 453 -3.88 4.35 -18.22
CA MET A 453 -4.23 2.99 -18.61
C MET A 453 -5.60 2.93 -19.31
N GLY A 454 -6.60 3.62 -18.78
CA GLY A 454 -7.93 3.72 -19.38
C GLY A 454 -7.88 4.38 -20.76
N MET A 455 -7.20 5.53 -20.89
CA MET A 455 -7.10 6.25 -22.17
C MET A 455 -6.35 5.44 -23.24
N PHE A 456 -5.24 4.78 -22.88
CA PHE A 456 -4.53 3.90 -23.81
C PHE A 456 -5.33 2.65 -24.15
N SER A 457 -6.08 2.08 -23.19
CA SER A 457 -6.97 0.94 -23.43
C SER A 457 -8.07 1.28 -24.44
N VAL A 458 -8.65 2.48 -24.37
CA VAL A 458 -9.59 2.99 -25.39
C VAL A 458 -8.92 3.06 -26.76
N TYR A 459 -7.71 3.62 -26.84
CA TYR A 459 -6.95 3.69 -28.09
C TYR A 459 -6.69 2.30 -28.68
N THR A 460 -6.17 1.35 -27.88
CA THR A 460 -5.92 -0.02 -28.34
C THR A 460 -7.20 -0.78 -28.67
N GLY A 461 -8.30 -0.51 -27.95
CA GLY A 461 -9.62 -1.07 -28.22
C GLY A 461 -10.15 -0.64 -29.60
N ILE A 462 -9.92 0.63 -29.98
CA ILE A 462 -10.22 1.12 -31.35
C ILE A 462 -9.34 0.41 -32.39
N ILE A 463 -8.05 0.19 -32.12
CA ILE A 463 -7.15 -0.53 -33.02
C ILE A 463 -7.56 -2.00 -33.20
N TYR A 464 -7.95 -2.68 -32.12
CA TYR A 464 -8.48 -4.04 -32.22
C TYR A 464 -9.91 -4.10 -32.75
N ASN A 465 -10.60 -2.95 -32.79
CA ASN A 465 -12.00 -2.82 -33.16
C ASN A 465 -12.90 -3.72 -32.30
N ASP A 466 -12.70 -3.66 -30.98
CA ASP A 466 -13.43 -4.45 -29.99
C ASP A 466 -14.02 -3.54 -28.89
N CYS A 467 -15.34 -3.64 -28.71
CA CYS A 467 -16.14 -2.93 -27.71
C CYS A 467 -17.13 -3.91 -27.10
N PHE A 468 -16.88 -4.35 -25.86
CA PHE A 468 -17.69 -5.41 -25.21
C PHE A 468 -17.91 -6.62 -26.13
N SER A 469 -16.84 -7.11 -26.76
CA SER A 469 -16.85 -8.22 -27.74
C SER A 469 -17.50 -7.91 -29.11
N LYS A 470 -17.88 -6.67 -29.40
CA LYS A 470 -18.53 -6.25 -30.66
C LYS A 470 -17.67 -5.27 -31.44
N SER A 471 -17.75 -5.35 -32.77
CA SER A 471 -16.99 -4.50 -33.69
C SER A 471 -17.80 -3.29 -34.13
N LEU A 472 -17.10 -2.17 -34.40
CA LEU A 472 -17.68 -0.92 -34.86
C LEU A 472 -17.41 -0.74 -36.35
N ASN A 473 -18.48 -0.55 -37.13
CA ASN A 473 -18.36 -0.29 -38.56
C ASN A 473 -18.38 1.23 -38.83
N MET A 474 -17.22 1.89 -38.74
CA MET A 474 -17.09 3.34 -38.93
C MET A 474 -16.78 3.75 -40.38
N PHE A 475 -15.90 3.02 -41.08
CA PHE A 475 -15.42 3.38 -42.42
C PHE A 475 -15.96 2.50 -43.55
N GLY A 476 -16.80 1.51 -43.23
CA GLY A 476 -17.24 0.47 -44.17
C GLY A 476 -16.24 -0.68 -44.27
N SER A 477 -16.74 -1.91 -44.39
CA SER A 477 -15.91 -3.13 -44.54
C SER A 477 -15.12 -3.08 -45.85
N GLY A 478 -13.82 -3.40 -45.78
CA GLY A 478 -12.97 -3.56 -46.97
C GLY A 478 -13.28 -4.85 -47.74
N TRP A 479 -14.01 -5.77 -47.09
CA TRP A 479 -14.53 -6.98 -47.71
C TRP A 479 -15.92 -6.77 -48.28
N SER A 480 -16.13 -7.23 -49.52
CA SER A 480 -17.42 -7.16 -50.20
C SER A 480 -17.83 -8.53 -50.75
N VAL A 481 -19.07 -8.93 -50.46
CA VAL A 481 -19.61 -10.23 -50.90
C VAL A 481 -20.20 -10.15 -52.32
N ARG A 482 -20.51 -8.95 -52.81
CA ARG A 482 -21.20 -8.74 -54.10
C ARG A 482 -20.48 -9.38 -55.30
N PRO A 483 -19.14 -9.33 -55.41
CA PRO A 483 -18.42 -9.93 -56.54
C PRO A 483 -18.41 -11.46 -56.56
N MET A 484 -18.77 -12.13 -55.45
CA MET A 484 -18.92 -13.59 -55.40
C MET A 484 -20.15 -14.11 -56.16
N PHE A 485 -21.20 -13.28 -56.29
CA PHE A 485 -22.41 -13.58 -57.06
C PHE A 485 -22.23 -13.35 -58.57
N GLY A 486 -21.04 -12.90 -59.03
CA GLY A 486 -20.76 -12.62 -60.44
C GLY A 486 -20.01 -13.75 -61.17
N PRO A 487 -19.99 -13.71 -62.52
CA PRO A 487 -19.40 -14.76 -63.38
C PRO A 487 -17.88 -14.94 -63.28
N LYS A 488 -17.18 -14.02 -62.59
CA LYS A 488 -15.73 -14.07 -62.33
C LYS A 488 -15.39 -14.52 -60.90
N GLY A 489 -16.41 -14.77 -60.05
CA GLY A 489 -16.27 -15.30 -58.70
C GLY A 489 -16.61 -16.79 -58.64
N ALA A 490 -17.01 -17.28 -57.47
CA ALA A 490 -17.39 -18.68 -57.27
C ALA A 490 -18.82 -19.03 -57.75
N ASN A 491 -19.48 -18.16 -58.53
CA ASN A 491 -20.86 -18.30 -59.00
C ASN A 491 -21.84 -18.69 -57.87
N TRP A 492 -21.81 -17.98 -56.74
CA TRP A 492 -22.78 -18.23 -55.68
C TRP A 492 -24.21 -17.96 -56.18
N THR A 493 -25.03 -19.00 -56.22
CA THR A 493 -26.48 -18.91 -56.47
C THR A 493 -27.24 -18.98 -55.15
N TYR A 494 -28.50 -18.54 -55.14
CA TYR A 494 -29.36 -18.65 -53.95
C TYR A 494 -29.48 -20.10 -53.43
N GLU A 495 -29.37 -21.10 -54.31
CA GLU A 495 -29.31 -22.53 -53.93
C GLU A 495 -28.08 -22.86 -53.06
N THR A 496 -26.90 -22.32 -53.38
CA THR A 496 -25.69 -22.54 -52.57
C THR A 496 -25.75 -21.90 -51.18
N LEU A 497 -26.58 -20.87 -51.02
CA LEU A 497 -26.81 -20.19 -49.73
C LEU A 497 -27.75 -20.99 -48.83
N ASP A 498 -28.73 -21.68 -49.42
CA ASP A 498 -29.66 -22.55 -48.68
C ASP A 498 -29.02 -23.90 -48.31
N GLU A 499 -28.11 -24.42 -49.15
CA GLU A 499 -27.44 -25.71 -48.91
C GLU A 499 -26.25 -25.64 -47.94
N ASN A 500 -25.47 -24.55 -47.95
CA ASN A 500 -24.23 -24.45 -47.18
C ASN A 500 -24.35 -23.49 -45.99
N ALA A 501 -24.20 -24.03 -44.77
CA ALA A 501 -24.21 -23.24 -43.54
C ALA A 501 -22.97 -22.35 -43.35
N VAL A 502 -21.86 -22.63 -44.05
CA VAL A 502 -20.60 -21.88 -43.96
C VAL A 502 -20.07 -21.60 -45.37
N LEU A 503 -19.78 -20.32 -45.66
CA LEU A 503 -19.26 -19.88 -46.95
C LEU A 503 -17.85 -19.30 -46.78
N GLN A 504 -16.96 -19.55 -47.75
CA GLN A 504 -15.59 -19.03 -47.76
C GLN A 504 -15.41 -17.96 -48.85
N LEU A 505 -14.99 -16.77 -48.44
CA LEU A 505 -14.63 -15.68 -49.36
C LEU A 505 -13.20 -15.91 -49.89
N ASP A 506 -13.04 -15.96 -51.22
CA ASP A 506 -11.75 -16.01 -51.89
C ASP A 506 -11.19 -14.59 -52.14
N PRO A 507 -10.09 -14.20 -51.48
CA PRO A 507 -9.48 -12.88 -51.68
C PRO A 507 -8.81 -12.71 -53.04
N ALA A 508 -8.56 -13.77 -53.81
CA ALA A 508 -7.94 -13.68 -55.14
C ALA A 508 -8.91 -13.12 -56.20
N VAL A 509 -10.21 -13.12 -55.93
CA VAL A 509 -11.23 -12.60 -56.85
C VAL A 509 -11.26 -11.07 -56.76
N PRO A 510 -11.12 -10.34 -57.88
CA PRO A 510 -11.10 -8.88 -57.88
C PRO A 510 -12.44 -8.32 -57.38
N GLY A 511 -12.36 -7.40 -56.41
CA GLY A 511 -13.51 -6.75 -55.78
C GLY A 511 -13.96 -7.39 -54.46
N VAL A 512 -13.55 -8.62 -54.14
CA VAL A 512 -13.88 -9.27 -52.86
C VAL A 512 -13.12 -8.60 -51.71
N PHE A 513 -11.86 -8.24 -51.94
CA PHE A 513 -11.05 -7.42 -51.04
C PHE A 513 -10.67 -6.11 -51.75
N ASN A 514 -11.23 -4.99 -51.27
CA ASN A 514 -11.04 -3.66 -51.87
C ASN A 514 -9.94 -2.83 -51.20
N GLY A 515 -9.15 -3.45 -50.32
CA GLY A 515 -8.06 -2.82 -49.58
C GLY A 515 -8.20 -2.95 -48.07
N PRO A 516 -7.13 -2.63 -47.32
CA PRO A 516 -7.14 -2.71 -45.86
C PRO A 516 -8.06 -1.66 -45.24
N TYR A 517 -8.64 -1.99 -44.09
CA TYR A 517 -9.47 -1.06 -43.32
C TYR A 517 -8.62 0.12 -42.80
N PRO A 518 -9.06 1.39 -42.94
CA PRO A 518 -8.22 2.55 -42.63
C PRO A 518 -7.73 2.66 -41.18
N LEU A 519 -8.50 2.17 -40.21
CA LEU A 519 -8.15 2.27 -38.78
C LEU A 519 -8.52 0.99 -38.03
N GLY A 520 -7.52 0.21 -37.64
CA GLY A 520 -7.72 -1.01 -36.85
C GLY A 520 -8.12 -2.23 -37.68
N ILE A 521 -8.78 -3.19 -37.05
CA ILE A 521 -9.16 -4.46 -37.68
C ILE A 521 -10.54 -4.32 -38.34
N ASP A 522 -10.70 -4.94 -39.52
CA ASP A 522 -11.97 -4.91 -40.26
C ASP A 522 -13.10 -5.58 -39.45
N PRO A 523 -14.28 -4.93 -39.31
CA PRO A 523 -15.44 -5.49 -38.60
C PRO A 523 -15.89 -6.88 -39.05
N ILE A 524 -15.66 -7.25 -40.32
CA ILE A 524 -16.10 -8.53 -40.88
C ILE A 524 -15.52 -9.73 -40.12
N TRP A 525 -14.31 -9.57 -39.55
CA TRP A 525 -13.65 -10.64 -38.82
C TRP A 525 -14.39 -11.02 -37.54
N ASN A 526 -15.20 -10.15 -36.94
CA ASN A 526 -15.98 -10.52 -35.77
C ASN A 526 -17.14 -11.48 -36.11
N LEU A 527 -17.63 -11.45 -37.35
CA LEU A 527 -18.68 -12.34 -37.84
C LEU A 527 -18.12 -13.67 -38.39
N ALA A 528 -16.83 -13.70 -38.75
CA ALA A 528 -16.22 -14.84 -39.39
C ALA A 528 -15.91 -15.99 -38.41
N THR A 529 -16.10 -17.24 -38.84
CA THR A 529 -15.79 -18.44 -38.05
C THR A 529 -14.28 -18.63 -37.86
N ASN A 530 -13.47 -18.18 -38.81
CA ASN A 530 -12.00 -18.28 -38.80
C ASN A 530 -11.29 -17.08 -38.14
N LYS A 531 -12.00 -16.27 -37.36
CA LYS A 531 -11.45 -15.06 -36.72
C LYS A 531 -10.25 -15.34 -35.81
N LEU A 532 -10.30 -16.45 -35.06
CA LEU A 532 -9.26 -16.80 -34.10
C LEU A 532 -7.92 -17.08 -34.80
N THR A 533 -7.95 -17.72 -35.96
CA THR A 533 -6.74 -18.00 -36.74
C THR A 533 -6.06 -16.72 -37.21
N PHE A 534 -6.84 -15.74 -37.68
CA PHE A 534 -6.33 -14.43 -38.10
C PHE A 534 -5.80 -13.61 -36.91
N LEU A 535 -6.62 -13.43 -35.87
CA LEU A 535 -6.28 -12.63 -34.70
C LEU A 535 -5.10 -13.21 -33.91
N ASN A 536 -5.01 -14.53 -33.80
CA ASN A 536 -3.88 -15.19 -33.14
C ASN A 536 -2.57 -14.90 -33.90
N SER A 537 -2.56 -15.09 -35.23
CA SER A 537 -1.38 -14.79 -36.05
C SER A 537 -0.95 -13.33 -35.94
N PHE A 538 -1.90 -12.40 -35.93
CA PHE A 538 -1.63 -10.96 -35.81
C PHE A 538 -1.10 -10.59 -34.43
N LYS A 539 -1.84 -10.93 -33.35
CA LYS A 539 -1.48 -10.54 -31.98
C LYS A 539 -0.16 -11.17 -31.53
N MET A 540 0.11 -12.43 -31.88
CA MET A 540 1.39 -13.08 -31.58
C MET A 540 2.56 -12.32 -32.23
N LYS A 541 2.47 -12.00 -33.54
CA LYS A 541 3.52 -11.26 -34.25
C LYS A 541 3.74 -9.86 -33.69
N MET A 542 2.65 -9.15 -33.39
CA MET A 542 2.73 -7.81 -32.80
C MET A 542 3.38 -7.84 -31.41
N SER A 543 3.08 -8.83 -30.57
CA SER A 543 3.70 -8.97 -29.25
C SER A 543 5.22 -9.12 -29.30
N VAL A 544 5.73 -9.90 -30.26
CA VAL A 544 7.17 -10.09 -30.47
C VAL A 544 7.81 -8.80 -30.97
N ILE A 545 7.18 -8.09 -31.92
CA ILE A 545 7.70 -6.81 -32.43
C ILE A 545 7.81 -5.78 -31.30
N LEU A 546 6.75 -5.60 -30.51
CA LEU A 546 6.77 -4.68 -29.37
C LEU A 546 7.83 -5.07 -28.34
N GLY A 547 7.96 -6.36 -28.03
CA GLY A 547 8.97 -6.85 -27.10
C GLY A 547 10.40 -6.56 -27.56
N VAL A 548 10.71 -6.82 -28.83
CA VAL A 548 12.04 -6.58 -29.40
C VAL A 548 12.37 -5.08 -29.41
N ILE A 549 11.43 -4.22 -29.81
CA ILE A 549 11.64 -2.77 -29.81
C ILE A 549 11.84 -2.26 -28.37
N HIS A 550 11.01 -2.72 -27.42
CA HIS A 550 11.10 -2.30 -26.02
C HIS A 550 12.42 -2.73 -25.35
N MET A 551 12.89 -3.96 -25.60
CA MET A 551 14.18 -4.41 -25.08
C MET A 551 15.37 -3.73 -25.75
N LEU A 552 15.35 -3.53 -27.08
CA LEU A 552 16.40 -2.77 -27.78
C LEU A 552 16.48 -1.34 -27.24
N PHE A 553 15.33 -0.73 -26.93
CA PHE A 553 15.29 0.56 -26.27
C PHE A 553 15.94 0.51 -24.88
N GLY A 554 15.63 -0.50 -24.05
CA GLY A 554 16.27 -0.70 -22.75
C GLY A 554 17.79 -0.86 -22.83
N VAL A 555 18.30 -1.68 -23.76
CA VAL A 555 19.74 -1.84 -24.00
C VAL A 555 20.37 -0.51 -24.47
N SER A 556 19.68 0.29 -25.28
CA SER A 556 20.20 1.60 -25.71
C SER A 556 20.40 2.59 -24.54
N LEU A 557 19.64 2.45 -23.45
CA LEU A 557 19.78 3.30 -22.25
C LEU A 557 21.08 3.01 -21.49
N SER A 558 21.61 1.79 -21.54
CA SER A 558 22.88 1.45 -20.88
C SER A 558 24.07 2.22 -21.46
N LEU A 559 24.03 2.56 -22.76
CA LEU A 559 25.03 3.42 -23.41
C LEU A 559 25.09 4.80 -22.76
N PHE A 560 23.95 5.43 -22.49
CA PHE A 560 23.89 6.75 -21.87
C PHE A 560 24.39 6.73 -20.41
N ASN A 561 24.22 5.61 -19.70
CA ASN A 561 24.83 5.40 -18.38
C ASN A 561 26.37 5.34 -18.50
N HIS A 562 26.89 4.47 -19.37
CA HIS A 562 28.34 4.29 -19.54
C HIS A 562 29.06 5.53 -20.06
N LEU A 563 28.42 6.30 -20.94
CA LEU A 563 28.95 7.56 -21.45
C LEU A 563 29.07 8.61 -20.33
N TYR A 564 28.06 8.70 -19.47
CA TYR A 564 28.06 9.65 -18.35
C TYR A 564 29.10 9.32 -17.28
N PHE A 565 29.20 8.04 -16.89
CA PHE A 565 30.22 7.59 -15.93
C PHE A 565 31.64 7.55 -16.53
N LYS A 566 31.82 7.93 -17.80
CA LYS A 566 33.10 7.95 -18.52
C LYS A 566 33.86 6.61 -18.43
N LYS A 567 33.14 5.49 -18.61
CA LYS A 567 33.72 4.13 -18.60
C LYS A 567 33.82 3.57 -20.03
N PRO A 568 34.86 3.91 -20.82
CA PRO A 568 34.93 3.54 -22.24
C PRO A 568 35.01 2.04 -22.47
N LEU A 569 35.59 1.29 -21.52
CA LEU A 569 35.75 -0.16 -21.59
C LEU A 569 34.40 -0.89 -21.63
N ASN A 570 33.41 -0.42 -20.85
CA ASN A 570 32.07 -0.99 -20.84
C ASN A 570 31.27 -0.66 -22.11
N ILE A 571 31.58 0.45 -22.79
CA ILE A 571 30.94 0.80 -24.07
C ILE A 571 31.36 -0.19 -25.16
N PHE A 572 32.68 -0.37 -25.35
CA PHE A 572 33.19 -1.22 -26.43
C PHE A 572 33.00 -2.72 -26.17
N LEU A 573 33.15 -3.16 -24.91
CA LEU A 573 33.16 -4.59 -24.57
C LEU A 573 31.88 -5.07 -23.86
N GLY A 574 30.94 -4.18 -23.56
CA GLY A 574 29.62 -4.50 -23.02
C GLY A 574 28.52 -4.15 -24.02
N PHE A 575 28.23 -2.85 -24.16
CA PHE A 575 27.10 -2.36 -24.95
C PHE A 575 27.11 -2.80 -26.42
N ILE A 576 28.25 -2.67 -27.12
CA ILE A 576 28.33 -3.00 -28.56
C ILE A 576 28.04 -4.50 -28.81
N PRO A 577 28.70 -5.46 -28.13
CA PRO A 577 28.36 -6.88 -28.27
C PRO A 577 26.90 -7.19 -27.93
N GLU A 578 26.35 -6.58 -26.88
CA GLU A 578 24.95 -6.79 -26.45
C GLU A 578 23.94 -6.35 -27.51
N ILE A 579 24.05 -5.12 -28.02
CA ILE A 579 23.11 -4.61 -29.02
C ILE A 579 23.23 -5.37 -30.35
N VAL A 580 24.45 -5.72 -30.76
CA VAL A 580 24.69 -6.49 -31.99
C VAL A 580 24.11 -7.90 -31.88
N PHE A 581 24.30 -8.57 -30.73
CA PHE A 581 23.73 -9.89 -30.48
C PHE A 581 22.19 -9.88 -30.52
N MET A 582 21.55 -8.91 -29.86
CA MET A 582 20.08 -8.82 -29.85
C MET A 582 19.52 -8.41 -31.23
N ALA A 583 20.16 -7.47 -31.93
CA ALA A 583 19.71 -7.01 -33.24
C ALA A 583 19.87 -8.09 -34.33
N SER A 584 20.96 -8.89 -34.29
CA SER A 584 21.23 -9.91 -35.31
C SER A 584 20.23 -11.08 -35.28
N LEU A 585 19.78 -11.49 -34.10
CA LEU A 585 18.81 -12.58 -33.94
C LEU A 585 17.37 -12.06 -33.97
N PHE A 586 17.01 -11.23 -33.00
CA PHE A 586 15.61 -10.84 -32.77
C PHE A 586 15.19 -9.61 -33.57
N GLY A 587 16.12 -8.66 -33.79
CA GLY A 587 15.88 -7.56 -34.73
C GLY A 587 15.61 -8.07 -36.15
N TYR A 588 16.40 -9.05 -36.59
CA TYR A 588 16.16 -9.73 -37.87
C TYR A 588 14.82 -10.48 -37.91
N LEU A 589 14.42 -11.16 -36.83
CA LEU A 589 13.10 -11.78 -36.74
C LEU A 589 11.97 -10.76 -36.92
N ALA A 590 12.04 -9.59 -36.28
CA ALA A 590 11.06 -8.52 -36.45
C ALA A 590 11.01 -8.00 -37.89
N LEU A 591 12.17 -7.83 -38.54
CA LEU A 591 12.25 -7.44 -39.95
C LEU A 591 11.62 -8.48 -40.89
N LEU A 592 11.80 -9.77 -40.62
CA LEU A 592 11.16 -10.84 -41.39
C LEU A 592 9.63 -10.81 -41.28
N VAL A 593 9.08 -10.41 -40.12
CA VAL A 593 7.63 -10.24 -39.97
C VAL A 593 7.13 -9.12 -40.88
N PHE A 594 7.77 -7.95 -40.83
CA PHE A 594 7.39 -6.81 -41.69
C PHE A 594 7.52 -7.15 -43.17
N TYR A 595 8.63 -7.79 -43.57
CA TYR A 595 8.84 -8.22 -44.94
C TYR A 595 7.76 -9.20 -45.41
N LYS A 596 7.40 -10.18 -44.56
CA LYS A 596 6.33 -11.13 -44.88
C LYS A 596 4.98 -10.45 -45.06
N TRP A 597 4.67 -9.41 -44.28
CA TRP A 597 3.43 -8.65 -44.41
C TRP A 597 3.33 -7.87 -45.72
N THR A 598 4.46 -7.46 -46.31
CA THR A 598 4.47 -6.67 -47.57
C THR A 598 4.71 -7.49 -48.83
N ALA A 599 5.35 -8.65 -48.72
CA ALA A 599 5.83 -9.41 -49.89
C ALA A 599 4.87 -10.49 -50.41
N TYR A 600 3.93 -10.98 -49.58
CA TYR A 600 3.04 -12.08 -49.94
C TYR A 600 1.59 -11.62 -50.01
N ASP A 601 1.01 -11.75 -51.21
CA ASP A 601 -0.40 -11.46 -51.49
C ASP A 601 -1.21 -12.77 -51.60
N ALA A 602 -2.54 -12.62 -51.72
CA ALA A 602 -3.49 -13.73 -51.88
C ALA A 602 -3.10 -14.72 -53.00
N PHE A 603 -2.58 -14.22 -54.12
CA PHE A 603 -2.16 -15.04 -55.27
C PHE A 603 -0.93 -15.91 -54.99
N THR A 604 -0.04 -15.47 -54.10
CA THR A 604 1.20 -16.16 -53.72
C THR A 604 1.10 -16.92 -52.39
N SER A 605 -0.09 -16.97 -51.79
CA SER A 605 -0.33 -17.50 -50.45
C SER A 605 0.06 -18.97 -50.27
N LYS A 606 -0.06 -19.80 -51.32
CA LYS A 606 0.30 -21.23 -51.30
C LYS A 606 1.80 -21.47 -51.05
N ASP A 607 2.63 -20.51 -51.45
CA ASP A 607 4.09 -20.57 -51.33
C ASP A 607 4.61 -19.82 -50.09
N ALA A 608 3.73 -19.32 -49.22
CA ALA A 608 4.12 -18.48 -48.09
C ALA A 608 4.82 -19.29 -46.98
N PRO A 609 6.11 -19.04 -46.69
CA PRO A 609 6.89 -19.84 -45.76
C PRO A 609 6.52 -19.60 -44.30
N SER A 610 6.79 -20.59 -43.43
CA SER A 610 6.66 -20.42 -41.98
C SER A 610 7.87 -19.67 -41.40
N LEU A 611 7.61 -18.56 -40.69
CA LEU A 611 8.65 -17.74 -40.05
C LEU A 611 9.38 -18.49 -38.93
N LEU A 612 8.64 -19.31 -38.17
CA LEU A 612 9.19 -20.06 -37.05
C LEU A 612 10.20 -21.11 -37.52
N ILE A 613 9.88 -21.85 -38.59
CA ILE A 613 10.79 -22.85 -39.15
C ILE A 613 12.04 -22.16 -39.72
N HIS A 614 11.90 -21.03 -40.41
CA HIS A 614 13.05 -20.26 -40.88
C HIS A 614 13.96 -19.76 -39.75
N PHE A 615 13.39 -19.39 -38.61
CA PHE A 615 14.16 -18.99 -37.43
C PHE A 615 14.87 -20.17 -36.77
N ILE A 616 14.23 -21.34 -36.68
CA ILE A 616 14.87 -22.57 -36.18
C ILE A 616 15.99 -23.02 -37.12
N ASN A 617 15.73 -23.07 -38.43
CA ASN A 617 16.69 -23.48 -39.45
C ASN A 617 17.89 -22.54 -39.52
N MET A 618 17.69 -21.24 -39.25
CA MET A 618 18.77 -20.27 -39.10
C MET A 618 19.74 -20.66 -37.98
N CYS A 619 19.23 -21.06 -36.81
CA CYS A 619 20.06 -21.46 -35.67
C CYS A 619 20.69 -22.85 -35.83
N LEU A 620 20.02 -23.78 -36.52
CA LEU A 620 20.50 -25.15 -36.75
C LEU A 620 21.36 -25.32 -38.01
N PHE A 621 21.55 -24.27 -38.81
CA PHE A 621 22.25 -24.30 -40.11
C PHE A 621 21.70 -25.34 -41.11
N ASN A 622 20.40 -25.64 -41.03
CA ASN A 622 19.74 -26.58 -41.95
C ASN A 622 18.92 -25.83 -43.01
N TYR A 623 19.45 -25.69 -44.22
CA TYR A 623 18.83 -24.92 -45.30
C TYR A 623 18.23 -25.79 -46.43
N ASN A 624 18.22 -27.12 -46.27
CA ASN A 624 17.94 -28.07 -47.35
C ASN A 624 16.46 -28.54 -47.40
N ASP A 625 15.51 -27.81 -46.82
CA ASP A 625 14.10 -28.22 -46.81
C ASP A 625 13.37 -27.82 -48.12
N PRO A 626 12.89 -28.78 -48.93
CA PRO A 626 12.19 -28.49 -50.20
C PRO A 626 10.80 -27.86 -50.01
N ILE A 627 10.26 -27.89 -48.79
CA ILE A 627 8.92 -27.40 -48.44
C ILE A 627 8.92 -25.87 -48.17
N ASN A 628 10.07 -25.28 -47.81
CA ASN A 628 10.17 -23.88 -47.42
C ASN A 628 11.01 -23.09 -48.44
N LYS A 629 10.34 -22.32 -49.31
CA LYS A 629 11.00 -21.42 -50.26
C LYS A 629 11.66 -20.23 -49.53
N PRO A 630 12.82 -19.73 -50.00
CA PRO A 630 13.44 -18.54 -49.44
C PRO A 630 12.57 -17.29 -49.64
N LEU A 631 12.50 -16.42 -48.63
CA LEU A 631 11.72 -15.18 -48.62
C LEU A 631 12.29 -14.11 -49.57
N TYR A 632 13.62 -14.04 -49.69
CA TYR A 632 14.29 -13.06 -50.55
C TYR A 632 15.60 -13.62 -51.13
N LYS A 633 16.08 -13.00 -52.21
CA LYS A 633 17.31 -13.42 -52.90
C LYS A 633 18.53 -13.22 -51.98
N GLY A 634 19.32 -14.28 -51.76
CA GLY A 634 20.52 -14.23 -50.92
C GLY A 634 20.29 -14.45 -49.42
N GLN A 635 19.09 -14.88 -49.00
CA GLN A 635 18.74 -15.10 -47.59
C GLN A 635 19.72 -16.02 -46.83
N MET A 636 20.16 -17.12 -47.46
CA MET A 636 21.09 -18.06 -46.84
C MET A 636 22.40 -17.40 -46.40
N GLY A 637 22.97 -16.55 -47.26
CA GLY A 637 24.22 -15.83 -46.96
C GLY A 637 24.06 -14.86 -45.79
N ILE A 638 22.96 -14.11 -45.75
CA ILE A 638 22.68 -13.16 -44.66
C ILE A 638 22.45 -13.88 -43.34
N GLN A 639 21.68 -14.97 -43.33
CA GLN A 639 21.41 -15.75 -42.12
C GLN A 639 22.68 -16.35 -41.51
N ILE A 640 23.54 -16.95 -42.33
CA ILE A 640 24.82 -17.48 -41.87
C ILE A 640 25.70 -16.36 -41.30
N LEU A 641 25.79 -15.21 -42.00
CA LEU A 641 26.57 -14.07 -41.53
C LEU A 641 26.08 -13.55 -40.17
N LEU A 642 24.76 -13.37 -40.00
CA LEU A 642 24.18 -12.86 -38.76
C LEU A 642 24.42 -13.80 -37.58
N VAL A 643 24.28 -15.11 -37.78
CA VAL A 643 24.54 -16.10 -36.72
C VAL A 643 26.02 -16.15 -36.35
N LEU A 644 26.93 -16.06 -37.33
CA LEU A 644 28.37 -16.00 -37.07
C LEU A 644 28.75 -14.74 -36.28
N ILE A 645 28.15 -13.59 -36.59
CA ILE A 645 28.34 -12.35 -35.82
C ILE A 645 27.81 -12.53 -34.39
N ALA A 646 26.62 -13.09 -34.21
CA ALA A 646 26.06 -13.33 -32.87
C ALA A 646 26.94 -14.27 -32.05
N LEU A 647 27.45 -15.34 -32.66
CA LEU A 647 28.32 -16.31 -32.00
C LEU A 647 29.70 -15.71 -31.65
N ALA A 648 30.24 -14.82 -32.49
CA ALA A 648 31.47 -14.09 -32.21
C ALA A 648 31.35 -13.07 -31.06
N CYS A 649 30.14 -12.54 -30.81
CA CYS A 649 29.90 -11.60 -29.72
C CYS A 649 30.03 -12.24 -28.33
N VAL A 650 29.75 -13.54 -28.19
CA VAL A 650 29.78 -14.24 -26.88
C VAL A 650 31.21 -14.33 -26.30
N PRO A 651 32.22 -14.84 -27.04
CA PRO A 651 33.61 -14.80 -26.57
C PRO A 651 34.14 -13.38 -26.38
N CYS A 652 33.68 -12.42 -27.21
CA CYS A 652 34.06 -11.01 -27.08
C CYS A 652 33.68 -10.45 -25.71
N MET A 653 32.44 -10.69 -25.26
CA MET A 653 31.95 -10.21 -23.97
C MET A 653 32.62 -10.90 -22.77
N LEU A 654 32.86 -12.21 -22.87
CA LEU A 654 33.37 -13.03 -21.76
C LEU A 654 34.88 -12.86 -21.54
N ILE A 655 35.68 -12.96 -22.61
CA ILE A 655 37.14 -13.08 -22.52
C ILE A 655 37.83 -11.73 -22.70
N VAL A 656 37.36 -10.90 -23.63
CA VAL A 656 38.10 -9.68 -24.00
C VAL A 656 38.07 -8.67 -22.84
N LYS A 657 36.92 -8.51 -22.18
CA LYS A 657 36.79 -7.58 -21.04
C LYS A 657 37.70 -7.95 -19.87
N THR A 658 37.71 -9.22 -19.48
CA THR A 658 38.50 -9.73 -18.34
C THR A 658 40.01 -9.66 -18.63
N LEU A 659 40.43 -10.01 -19.85
CA LEU A 659 41.84 -9.90 -20.25
C LEU A 659 42.32 -8.46 -20.37
N VAL A 660 41.49 -7.54 -20.88
CA VAL A 660 41.85 -6.11 -20.96
C VAL A 660 41.99 -5.51 -19.56
N LEU A 661 41.09 -5.83 -18.63
CA LEU A 661 41.19 -5.41 -17.22
C LEU A 661 42.47 -5.94 -16.57
N ARG A 662 42.79 -7.24 -16.76
CA ARG A 662 44.04 -7.84 -16.27
C ARG A 662 45.27 -7.15 -16.84
N ARG A 663 45.30 -6.86 -18.14
CA ARG A 663 46.42 -6.17 -18.80
C ARG A 663 46.61 -4.76 -18.26
N GLN A 664 45.52 -4.01 -18.03
CA GLN A 664 45.58 -2.68 -17.42
C GLN A 664 46.08 -2.73 -15.98
N HIS A 665 45.64 -3.71 -15.19
CA HIS A 665 46.11 -3.91 -13.82
C HIS A 665 47.62 -4.23 -13.78
N LEU A 666 48.09 -5.17 -14.60
CA LEU A 666 49.51 -5.49 -14.73
C LEU A 666 50.33 -4.28 -15.19
N TRP A 667 49.82 -3.48 -16.11
CA TRP A 667 50.50 -2.27 -16.57
C TRP A 667 50.57 -1.20 -15.47
N LYS A 668 49.49 -0.96 -14.72
CA LYS A 668 49.51 -0.05 -13.55
C LYS A 668 50.47 -0.53 -12.47
N LYS A 669 50.53 -1.84 -12.20
CA LYS A 669 51.47 -2.43 -11.24
C LYS A 669 52.92 -2.17 -11.65
N HIS A 670 53.26 -2.39 -12.93
CA HIS A 670 54.59 -2.08 -13.47
C HIS A 670 54.92 -0.58 -13.47
N LEU A 671 53.94 0.30 -13.70
CA LEU A 671 54.16 1.75 -13.65
C LEU A 671 54.36 2.27 -12.21
N GLY A 672 53.67 1.68 -11.23
CA GLY A 672 53.81 1.99 -9.81
C GLY A 672 55.15 1.54 -9.22
N THR A 673 55.69 0.41 -9.68
CA THR A 673 57.01 -0.07 -9.23
C THR A 673 58.17 0.80 -9.74
N GLN A 674 57.99 1.51 -10.86
CA GLN A 674 59.03 2.42 -11.39
C GLN A 674 59.15 3.75 -10.61
N LYS A 675 58.12 4.19 -9.89
CA LYS A 675 58.15 5.46 -9.13
C LYS A 675 58.79 5.37 -7.73
N PHE A 676 59.12 4.17 -7.25
CA PHE A 676 59.76 3.96 -5.94
C PHE A 676 61.22 3.45 -6.04
N GLY A 677 61.74 3.30 -7.26
CA GLY A 677 63.06 2.74 -7.53
C GLY A 677 64.08 3.80 -7.94
N GLY A 678 64.46 4.71 -7.04
CA GLY A 678 65.66 5.50 -7.28
C GLY A 678 65.80 6.74 -6.41
N VAL A 679 66.46 6.62 -5.25
CA VAL A 679 67.65 7.39 -4.84
C VAL A 679 68.32 6.60 -3.70
N ARG A 680 69.51 6.06 -3.96
CA ARG A 680 70.48 5.67 -2.91
C ARG A 680 71.53 6.78 -2.85
N VAL A 681 71.64 7.49 -1.72
CA VAL A 681 72.83 8.31 -1.41
C VAL A 681 73.18 8.17 0.06
N GLY A 682 74.38 7.60 0.29
CA GLY A 682 75.42 8.04 1.24
C GLY A 682 75.11 8.14 2.74
N ASN A 683 75.78 7.29 3.54
CA ASN A 683 76.02 7.48 4.97
C ASN A 683 76.88 8.72 5.27
N GLY A 684 76.53 9.46 6.33
CA GLY A 684 77.37 10.43 7.05
C GLY A 684 76.56 11.18 8.12
N PRO A 685 76.99 11.24 9.40
CA PRO A 685 76.17 11.69 10.53
C PRO A 685 76.40 13.17 10.88
N THR A 686 75.38 13.88 11.35
CA THR A 686 75.48 14.95 12.37
C THR A 686 74.08 15.40 12.81
N GLU A 687 73.94 15.55 14.12
CA GLU A 687 72.83 16.15 14.86
C GLU A 687 72.62 17.62 14.43
N ASP A 688 71.36 18.07 14.36
CA ASP A 688 70.84 19.24 15.09
C ASP A 688 69.45 19.68 14.58
N GLU A 689 68.52 19.71 15.55
CA GLU A 689 67.30 20.53 15.72
C GLU A 689 66.55 21.14 14.51
N ALA A 690 65.25 20.81 14.41
CA ALA A 690 64.14 21.69 14.82
C ALA A 690 62.79 21.20 14.25
N GLY A 691 61.79 21.12 15.11
CA GLY A 691 60.54 20.42 14.86
C GLY A 691 59.53 21.14 13.96
N ILE A 692 58.83 20.34 13.16
CA ILE A 692 57.42 20.52 12.81
C ILE A 692 56.80 19.13 12.99
N MET A 693 55.98 18.96 14.02
CA MET A 693 55.18 17.75 14.22
C MET A 693 54.13 17.70 13.11
N ASP A 694 54.34 16.81 12.14
CA ASP A 694 53.36 16.47 11.12
C ASP A 694 52.18 15.73 11.74
N HIS A 695 50.99 16.25 11.46
CA HIS A 695 49.70 15.75 11.93
C HIS A 695 49.17 14.65 11.00
N ASP A 696 49.96 13.59 10.78
CA ASP A 696 49.64 12.54 9.79
C ASP A 696 49.43 11.14 10.39
N GLN A 697 48.91 11.06 11.62
CA GLN A 697 48.57 9.79 12.29
C GLN A 697 47.06 9.47 12.33
N LEU A 698 46.22 10.11 11.51
CA LEU A 698 44.78 9.81 11.43
C LEU A 698 44.30 9.37 10.04
N SER A 699 45.21 9.13 9.10
CA SER A 699 44.92 8.69 7.73
C SER A 699 45.20 7.21 7.49
N GLN A 700 45.16 6.36 8.53
CA GLN A 700 45.41 4.90 8.42
C GLN A 700 44.16 4.00 8.50
N HIS A 701 42.94 4.57 8.54
CA HIS A 701 41.70 3.79 8.44
C HIS A 701 40.79 4.35 7.34
N SER A 702 41.12 4.09 6.07
CA SER A 702 40.15 3.98 4.94
C SER A 702 40.85 3.84 3.58
N GLU A 703 41.78 2.89 3.45
CA GLU A 703 42.14 2.32 2.15
C GLU A 703 41.83 0.82 2.15
N GLU A 704 40.55 0.46 2.29
CA GLU A 704 40.05 -0.76 1.64
C GLU A 704 39.85 -0.43 0.16
N GLY A 705 40.94 -0.38 -0.59
CA GLY A 705 40.86 -0.53 -2.03
C GLY A 705 40.70 -2.01 -2.31
N ASP A 706 39.53 -2.43 -2.80
CA ASP A 706 39.24 -3.81 -3.22
C ASP A 706 40.48 -4.42 -3.91
N GLU A 707 41.06 -5.45 -3.29
CA GLU A 707 42.10 -6.25 -3.96
C GLU A 707 41.52 -6.76 -5.28
N PHE A 708 42.16 -6.42 -6.41
CA PHE A 708 41.71 -6.87 -7.72
C PHE A 708 41.91 -8.38 -7.85
N ASP A 709 40.90 -9.15 -7.47
CA ASP A 709 40.86 -10.58 -7.75
C ASP A 709 40.38 -10.82 -9.18
N PHE A 710 41.28 -11.32 -10.01
CA PHE A 710 40.97 -11.71 -11.37
C PHE A 710 39.94 -12.85 -11.42
N GLY A 711 39.97 -13.76 -10.44
CA GLY A 711 39.04 -14.87 -10.32
C GLY A 711 37.60 -14.37 -10.20
N ASP A 712 37.34 -13.53 -9.21
CA ASP A 712 36.01 -12.97 -8.95
C ASP A 712 35.47 -12.14 -10.11
N VAL A 713 36.32 -11.29 -10.71
CA VAL A 713 35.92 -10.49 -11.88
C VAL A 713 35.60 -11.39 -13.08
N ALA A 714 36.36 -12.46 -13.29
CA ALA A 714 36.12 -13.39 -14.38
C ALA A 714 34.83 -14.21 -14.17
N VAL A 715 34.57 -14.69 -12.95
CA VAL A 715 33.36 -15.44 -12.61
C VAL A 715 32.12 -14.55 -12.72
N ASN A 716 32.14 -13.35 -12.14
CA ASN A 716 31.03 -12.40 -12.22
C ASN A 716 30.72 -12.00 -13.67
N GLN A 717 31.74 -11.77 -14.50
CA GLN A 717 31.55 -11.46 -15.91
C GLN A 717 31.02 -12.66 -16.72
N ALA A 718 31.44 -13.88 -16.39
CA ALA A 718 30.92 -15.10 -17.01
C ALA A 718 29.44 -15.29 -16.69
N ILE A 719 29.03 -15.12 -15.43
CA ILE A 719 27.62 -15.16 -15.00
C ILE A 719 26.81 -14.12 -15.76
N HIS A 720 27.25 -12.85 -15.77
CA HIS A 720 26.57 -11.77 -16.48
C HIS A 720 26.38 -12.08 -17.98
N THR A 721 27.41 -12.64 -18.63
CA THR A 721 27.36 -12.96 -20.07
C THR A 721 26.38 -14.10 -20.35
N ILE A 722 26.40 -15.16 -19.54
CA ILE A 722 25.50 -16.31 -19.68
C ILE A 722 24.06 -15.90 -19.41
N GLU A 723 23.83 -15.16 -18.32
CA GLU A 723 22.51 -14.64 -17.95
C GLU A 723 21.98 -13.72 -19.05
N TYR A 724 22.80 -12.83 -19.60
CA TYR A 724 22.38 -11.97 -20.71
C TYR A 724 21.98 -12.78 -21.94
N CYS A 725 22.82 -13.72 -22.39
CA CYS A 725 22.58 -14.48 -23.64
C CYS A 725 21.33 -15.37 -23.54
N LEU A 726 21.22 -16.18 -22.48
CA LEU A 726 20.04 -17.02 -22.24
C LEU A 726 18.81 -16.17 -21.89
N GLY A 727 19.02 -15.11 -21.13
CA GLY A 727 17.99 -14.14 -20.76
C GLY A 727 17.40 -13.44 -21.98
N CYS A 728 18.16 -13.12 -23.03
CA CYS A 728 17.60 -12.51 -24.24
C CYS A 728 16.56 -13.42 -24.92
N ILE A 729 16.79 -14.73 -24.96
CA ILE A 729 15.85 -15.69 -25.54
C ILE A 729 14.60 -15.81 -24.65
N SER A 730 14.81 -16.00 -23.34
CA SER A 730 13.74 -16.12 -22.35
C SER A 730 12.88 -14.86 -22.31
N ASN A 731 13.50 -13.68 -22.24
CA ASN A 731 12.83 -12.38 -22.18
C ASN A 731 12.04 -12.11 -23.45
N THR A 732 12.56 -12.45 -24.64
CA THR A 732 11.79 -12.30 -25.89
C THR A 732 10.54 -13.19 -25.89
N ALA A 733 10.68 -14.45 -25.47
CA ALA A 733 9.54 -15.37 -25.36
C ALA A 733 8.52 -14.91 -24.31
N SER A 734 8.98 -14.27 -23.23
CA SER A 734 8.17 -13.70 -22.16
C SER A 734 7.15 -12.67 -22.66
N TYR A 735 7.46 -11.92 -23.73
CA TYR A 735 6.54 -10.95 -24.33
C TYR A 735 5.31 -11.59 -24.99
N LEU A 736 5.30 -12.91 -25.25
CA LEU A 736 4.11 -13.63 -25.70
C LEU A 736 2.93 -13.52 -24.71
N ARG A 737 3.19 -13.15 -23.45
CA ARG A 737 2.13 -12.83 -22.47
C ARG A 737 1.21 -11.70 -22.94
N LEU A 738 1.75 -10.70 -23.66
CA LEU A 738 0.95 -9.61 -24.23
C LEU A 738 -0.17 -10.17 -25.12
N TRP A 739 0.18 -11.15 -25.96
CA TRP A 739 -0.76 -11.83 -26.82
C TRP A 739 -1.71 -12.74 -26.04
N ALA A 740 -1.19 -13.58 -25.14
CA ALA A 740 -1.99 -14.57 -24.41
C ALA A 740 -3.10 -13.92 -23.58
N LEU A 741 -2.78 -12.87 -22.82
CA LEU A 741 -3.75 -12.13 -22.00
C LEU A 741 -4.75 -11.35 -22.87
N SER A 742 -4.28 -10.74 -23.95
CA SER A 742 -5.17 -10.04 -24.92
C SER A 742 -6.15 -10.98 -25.62
N LEU A 743 -5.77 -12.24 -25.84
CA LEU A 743 -6.66 -13.26 -26.40
C LEU A 743 -7.65 -13.76 -25.34
N ALA A 744 -7.17 -14.04 -24.13
CA ALA A 744 -8.02 -14.48 -23.02
C ALA A 744 -9.09 -13.42 -22.68
N HIS A 745 -8.71 -12.15 -22.59
CA HIS A 745 -9.63 -11.05 -22.32
C HIS A 745 -10.72 -10.92 -23.39
N ALA A 746 -10.35 -10.99 -24.68
CA ALA A 746 -11.31 -10.91 -25.78
C ALA A 746 -12.29 -12.11 -25.77
N GLN A 747 -11.78 -13.32 -25.49
CA GLN A 747 -12.62 -14.53 -25.43
C GLN A 747 -13.54 -14.56 -24.20
N LEU A 748 -13.06 -14.12 -23.04
CA LEU A 748 -13.89 -14.06 -21.83
C LEU A 748 -15.01 -13.03 -21.99
N SER A 749 -14.71 -11.89 -22.62
CA SER A 749 -15.71 -10.86 -22.96
C SER A 749 -16.76 -11.38 -23.93
N GLU A 750 -16.33 -12.14 -24.95
CA GLU A 750 -17.24 -12.77 -25.91
C GLU A 750 -18.16 -13.81 -25.26
N VAL A 751 -17.61 -14.69 -24.41
CA VAL A 751 -18.40 -15.70 -23.70
C VAL A 751 -19.41 -15.05 -22.77
N LEU A 752 -19.00 -13.99 -22.04
CA LEU A 752 -19.90 -13.25 -21.16
C LEU A 752 -21.06 -12.62 -21.96
N TRP A 753 -20.76 -12.03 -23.12
CA TRP A 753 -21.79 -11.48 -24.00
C TRP A 753 -22.73 -12.56 -24.55
N SER A 754 -22.18 -13.66 -25.08
CA SER A 754 -22.98 -14.71 -25.72
C SER A 754 -23.83 -15.51 -24.74
N MET A 755 -23.34 -15.75 -23.52
CA MET A 755 -24.06 -16.58 -22.54
C MET A 755 -25.06 -15.77 -21.72
N VAL A 756 -24.74 -14.52 -21.37
CA VAL A 756 -25.59 -13.70 -20.48
C VAL A 756 -26.48 -12.76 -21.29
N MET A 757 -25.88 -11.89 -22.12
CA MET A 757 -26.64 -10.85 -22.83
C MET A 757 -27.53 -11.42 -23.94
N HIS A 758 -27.11 -12.47 -24.63
CA HIS A 758 -27.93 -13.09 -25.69
C HIS A 758 -29.24 -13.68 -25.15
N LEU A 759 -29.21 -14.30 -23.97
CA LEU A 759 -30.40 -14.83 -23.29
C LEU A 759 -31.41 -13.72 -22.99
N GLY A 760 -30.93 -12.54 -22.58
CA GLY A 760 -31.77 -11.37 -22.32
C GLY A 760 -32.38 -10.76 -23.58
N LEU A 761 -31.67 -10.79 -24.71
CA LEU A 761 -32.11 -10.22 -25.98
C LEU A 761 -33.12 -11.10 -26.76
N ALA A 762 -33.18 -12.40 -26.47
CA ALA A 762 -34.04 -13.35 -27.19
C ALA A 762 -35.54 -13.21 -26.87
N SER A 763 -35.91 -12.58 -25.75
CA SER A 763 -37.31 -12.43 -25.35
C SER A 763 -37.97 -11.20 -25.99
N ARG A 764 -38.96 -11.42 -26.85
CA ARG A 764 -39.69 -10.36 -27.59
C ARG A 764 -40.96 -9.84 -26.88
N SER A 765 -41.25 -10.32 -25.67
CA SER A 765 -42.46 -9.97 -24.90
C SER A 765 -42.26 -8.70 -24.05
N GLY A 766 -43.34 -7.99 -23.68
CA GLY A 766 -43.29 -6.81 -22.79
C GLY A 766 -42.72 -7.11 -21.39
N GLY A 767 -42.84 -8.35 -20.90
CA GLY A 767 -42.12 -8.81 -19.70
C GLY A 767 -40.61 -8.97 -19.88
N GLY A 768 -40.14 -8.96 -21.13
CA GLY A 768 -38.72 -9.00 -21.51
C GLY A 768 -37.95 -7.75 -21.05
N PHE A 769 -38.61 -6.60 -20.85
CA PHE A 769 -37.93 -5.41 -20.31
C PHE A 769 -37.45 -5.62 -18.86
N PHE A 770 -38.30 -6.15 -17.99
CA PHE A 770 -37.92 -6.47 -16.61
C PHE A 770 -36.87 -7.59 -16.56
N GLY A 771 -37.03 -8.62 -17.40
CA GLY A 771 -36.03 -9.69 -17.54
C GLY A 771 -34.67 -9.16 -18.01
N LEU A 772 -34.66 -8.29 -19.02
CA LEU A 772 -33.45 -7.67 -19.55
C LEU A 772 -32.75 -6.80 -18.50
N SER A 773 -33.50 -6.03 -17.69
CA SER A 773 -32.90 -5.19 -16.64
C SER A 773 -32.17 -6.03 -15.57
N ILE A 774 -32.75 -7.16 -15.15
CA ILE A 774 -32.11 -8.06 -14.17
C ILE A 774 -30.86 -8.71 -14.77
N ILE A 775 -30.98 -9.23 -16.00
CA ILE A 775 -29.86 -9.85 -16.71
C ILE A 775 -28.74 -8.85 -16.98
N PHE A 776 -29.07 -7.61 -17.35
CA PHE A 776 -28.09 -6.53 -17.52
C PHE A 776 -27.41 -6.16 -16.21
N SER A 777 -28.13 -6.11 -15.08
CA SER A 777 -27.51 -5.87 -13.77
C SER A 777 -26.52 -6.98 -13.41
N ALA A 778 -26.87 -8.24 -13.69
CA ALA A 778 -25.97 -9.38 -13.50
C ALA A 778 -24.74 -9.28 -14.43
N PHE A 779 -24.95 -8.99 -15.71
CA PHE A 779 -23.88 -8.75 -16.69
C PHE A 779 -22.94 -7.62 -16.25
N ALA A 780 -23.48 -6.48 -15.82
CA ALA A 780 -22.70 -5.34 -15.35
C ALA A 780 -21.86 -5.70 -14.12
N THR A 781 -22.43 -6.42 -13.15
CA THR A 781 -21.72 -6.84 -11.93
C THR A 781 -20.60 -7.82 -12.26
N LEU A 782 -20.86 -8.81 -13.11
CA LEU A 782 -19.84 -9.77 -13.55
C LEU A 782 -18.74 -9.10 -14.38
N THR A 783 -19.09 -8.14 -15.24
CA THR A 783 -18.12 -7.36 -16.02
C THR A 783 -17.22 -6.54 -15.11
N VAL A 784 -17.77 -5.86 -14.10
CA VAL A 784 -16.95 -5.07 -13.16
C VAL A 784 -16.06 -5.98 -12.31
N ALA A 785 -16.59 -7.05 -11.74
CA ALA A 785 -15.85 -7.90 -10.83
C ALA A 785 -14.77 -8.76 -11.53
N ILE A 786 -15.12 -9.43 -12.63
CA ILE A 786 -14.25 -10.40 -13.29
C ILE A 786 -13.37 -9.71 -14.35
N LEU A 787 -14.00 -9.00 -15.29
CA LEU A 787 -13.27 -8.41 -16.42
C LEU A 787 -12.49 -7.15 -16.02
N LEU A 788 -13.07 -6.23 -15.26
CA LEU A 788 -12.38 -4.98 -14.90
C LEU A 788 -11.41 -5.16 -13.73
N ILE A 789 -11.83 -5.77 -12.62
CA ILE A 789 -10.99 -5.89 -11.42
C ILE A 789 -9.96 -7.02 -11.56
N MET A 790 -10.38 -8.28 -11.75
CA MET A 790 -9.44 -9.41 -11.74
C MET A 790 -8.52 -9.42 -12.97
N GLU A 791 -9.08 -9.37 -14.18
CA GLU A 791 -8.28 -9.34 -15.41
C GLU A 791 -7.48 -8.04 -15.54
N GLY A 792 -8.05 -6.89 -15.14
CA GLY A 792 -7.32 -5.62 -15.09
C GLY A 792 -6.12 -5.66 -14.14
N LEU A 793 -6.27 -6.23 -12.94
CA LEU A 793 -5.14 -6.40 -12.00
C LEU A 793 -4.10 -7.39 -12.53
N SER A 794 -4.52 -8.49 -13.16
CA SER A 794 -3.63 -9.46 -13.79
C SER A 794 -2.79 -8.81 -14.90
N ALA A 795 -3.44 -8.09 -15.82
CA ALA A 795 -2.76 -7.36 -16.89
C ALA A 795 -1.83 -6.26 -16.33
N PHE A 796 -2.23 -5.57 -15.26
CA PHE A 796 -1.38 -4.58 -14.57
C PHE A 796 -0.09 -5.21 -14.03
N LEU A 797 -0.18 -6.34 -13.32
CA LEU A 797 0.99 -7.02 -12.76
C LEU A 797 1.88 -7.63 -13.84
N HIS A 798 1.30 -8.14 -14.93
CA HIS A 798 2.08 -8.64 -16.05
C HIS A 798 2.80 -7.52 -16.82
N ALA A 799 2.16 -6.37 -17.01
CA ALA A 799 2.83 -5.18 -17.57
C ALA A 799 3.96 -4.70 -16.65
N LEU A 800 3.76 -4.75 -15.33
CA LEU A 800 4.77 -4.38 -14.34
C LEU A 800 5.99 -5.29 -14.40
N ARG A 801 5.74 -6.60 -14.46
CA ARG A 801 6.80 -7.61 -14.59
C ARG A 801 7.67 -7.35 -15.82
N LEU A 802 7.05 -7.04 -16.98
CA LEU A 802 7.77 -6.72 -18.22
C LEU A 802 8.71 -5.50 -18.05
N HIS A 803 8.39 -4.57 -17.17
CA HIS A 803 9.26 -3.44 -16.88
C HIS A 803 10.39 -3.80 -15.92
N TRP A 804 10.10 -4.54 -14.85
CA TRP A 804 11.11 -4.90 -13.84
C TRP A 804 12.14 -5.91 -14.36
N VAL A 805 11.69 -6.98 -15.02
CA VAL A 805 12.59 -8.08 -15.39
C VAL A 805 13.17 -7.89 -16.79
N GLU A 806 12.34 -7.50 -17.77
CA GLU A 806 12.77 -7.45 -19.18
C GLU A 806 13.36 -6.08 -19.58
N PHE A 807 12.87 -4.97 -19.02
CA PHE A 807 13.35 -3.62 -19.36
C PHE A 807 14.47 -3.12 -18.43
N GLN A 808 14.25 -3.13 -17.11
CA GLN A 808 15.19 -2.56 -16.13
C GLN A 808 16.50 -3.37 -16.02
N ASN A 809 16.46 -4.70 -16.14
CA ASN A 809 17.65 -5.57 -16.07
C ASN A 809 18.75 -5.23 -17.12
N LYS A 810 18.46 -4.41 -18.14
CA LYS A 810 19.44 -4.04 -19.16
C LYS A 810 20.28 -2.80 -18.84
N PHE A 811 19.81 -1.92 -17.97
CA PHE A 811 20.51 -0.65 -17.70
C PHE A 811 20.43 -0.19 -16.24
N TYR A 812 19.55 -0.77 -15.43
CA TYR A 812 19.25 -0.36 -14.06
C TYR A 812 19.85 -1.35 -13.07
N CYS A 813 20.80 -0.91 -12.24
CA CYS A 813 21.46 -1.76 -11.26
C CYS A 813 20.69 -1.89 -9.93
N GLY A 814 19.96 -0.85 -9.51
CA GLY A 814 19.00 -0.93 -8.39
C GLY A 814 19.59 -1.09 -6.97
N GLN A 815 20.86 -0.72 -6.74
CA GLN A 815 21.56 -0.89 -5.45
C GLN A 815 21.71 0.41 -4.63
N GLY A 816 20.96 1.46 -4.97
CA GLY A 816 21.09 2.78 -4.35
C GLY A 816 20.39 2.92 -3.00
N PHE A 817 20.63 4.06 -2.34
CA PHE A 817 19.95 4.45 -1.11
C PHE A 817 18.91 5.53 -1.41
N LYS A 818 17.70 5.41 -0.86
CA LYS A 818 16.65 6.42 -1.06
C LYS A 818 16.91 7.63 -0.18
N PHE A 819 16.78 8.81 -0.76
CA PHE A 819 16.82 10.05 0.00
C PHE A 819 15.55 10.20 0.84
N PHE A 820 15.72 10.22 2.16
CA PHE A 820 14.65 10.49 3.13
C PHE A 820 14.94 11.83 3.80
N PRO A 821 14.41 12.95 3.28
CA PRO A 821 14.61 14.24 3.91
C PRO A 821 13.87 14.31 5.24
N PHE A 822 14.48 14.99 6.21
CA PHE A 822 13.84 15.38 7.44
C PHE A 822 12.82 16.48 7.17
N SER A 823 11.54 16.11 7.08
CA SER A 823 10.43 17.05 6.85
C SER A 823 9.26 16.80 7.81
N PHE A 824 8.62 17.86 8.30
CA PHE A 824 7.47 17.68 9.20
C PHE A 824 6.24 17.10 8.50
N GLU A 825 6.02 17.39 7.22
CA GLU A 825 4.89 16.83 6.46
C GLU A 825 4.93 15.30 6.45
N SER A 826 6.10 14.70 6.17
CA SER A 826 6.26 13.25 6.17
C SER A 826 6.03 12.60 7.54
N ILE A 827 6.35 13.32 8.63
CA ILE A 827 6.24 12.83 10.00
C ILE A 827 4.80 12.93 10.50
N LEU A 828 4.07 13.97 10.09
CA LEU A 828 2.65 14.12 10.42
C LEU A 828 1.76 13.14 9.66
N ASP A 829 2.14 12.79 8.42
CA ASP A 829 1.52 11.72 7.63
C ASP A 829 1.83 10.31 8.16
N GLY A 830 2.76 10.16 9.12
CA GLY A 830 3.14 8.87 9.69
C GLY A 830 4.07 8.02 8.81
N ARG A 831 4.69 8.60 7.76
CA ARG A 831 5.60 7.86 6.86
C ARG A 831 6.98 7.58 7.44
N PHE A 832 7.28 8.12 8.62
CA PHE A 832 8.55 7.98 9.33
C PHE A 832 8.51 6.92 10.46
N ASP A 833 7.36 6.29 10.68
CA ASP A 833 7.19 5.26 11.73
C ASP A 833 7.55 3.83 11.24
N GLU A 834 8.12 3.67 10.04
CA GLU A 834 8.71 2.41 9.52
C GLU A 834 10.25 2.44 9.49
#